data_AF-A0A933ZMG6-F1
#
_entry.id   AF-A0A933ZMG6-F1
#
_cell.length_a   1.000
_cell.length_b   1.000
_cell.length_c   1.000
_cell.angle_alpha   90.00
_cell.angle_beta   90.00
_cell.angle_gamma   90.00
#
_symmetry.space_group_name_H-M   'P 1'
#
loop_
_entity.id
_entity.type
_entity.pdbx_description
1 polymer ?
#
loop_
_entity_poly.entity_id
_entity_poly.type
_entity_poly.pdbx_seq_one_letter_code
_entity_poly.pdbx_strand_id
1 'polypeptide(L)'
;MRRELVSSCVPLLGLLLASCSSGPTEVVLGVGGSGGGGVGGADASAGSDGGPWIDPDGSSGEASCPGATTCAKAGVQCGPTGDGCGGILQCGDCTAPDTCGGGGVAGVCGHVPCKLKTCADQGVNCGPAGDGCGGQIDDCGTCSNGETCGGGGTPGVCGSGSVCTPKTCVGQAVNCGPIGDGCGGTLQCGSCTAPETCGGGGISSVCGSAPCIPKACTGLCGPVGDGCGGLMQCGSCNLPNTCGGQQPSVCGIPPTCTGLCLQQVTCPNPAITTTVTGKVYAPNGVDPLLNALVYVPNAPVDPFPAGVSCDQCASEASGSPLVHAVSGVDGSFTLSNVPVGQNIPLVIQLGRWRRQTTIANVPSCQNTALPAATTRLPRNHNEGDIPLMAFSTGAVDALECVMRKIGVDDSEFTAPAGSGRIHLYMGLTDHNSQNHTSTIWASGGAKATGSPNEDQLWSTQTALNKYDMVFFPCQADQADPTLRSPAVHQNLVNYANAGGRIFATHFSYIWLYQTAPFSATAQWHVEQHPSPANQTGYVDTSFPKGQALAQWLMNVGASTTLGRIPLQVIRHDHDDVIPPSQSWMTIDDDPNFPGAIVHYTFNTPVGLPGSQQCGRVLFDDFHVENTSFAATIGKIFPAECVAGPMTPQEKLLEFMIFDLASCITPDIPTCTTSSCAQQGVQCGPAGDGCGGVQQCGDCPPGQTCGGGGQPSVCGSQQCKPITCAAQNIECGPAGDGCGNQIQCGACPAGQTCGGGGQPGVCGNLQCVPVTCAQQGIECGPAGNGCGGLIQCGDCPPGETCGGGGQPGICGSQQCKKKSCVELGKDCGPVGDGCGGIQDCGVCVPPQTCGGGGVASVCGGSGPK
;
A
#
# COMPACT_ATOMS: atom_id res chain seq x y z
N MET A 1 50.75 -53.54 31.12
CA MET A 1 51.96 -52.73 31.46
C MET A 1 51.63 -51.28 31.11
N ARG A 2 51.76 -50.23 31.91
CA ARG A 2 51.91 -50.01 33.39
C ARG A 2 50.81 -48.96 33.75
N ARG A 3 50.19 -48.86 34.94
CA ARG A 3 50.70 -48.40 36.27
C ARG A 3 51.42 -47.03 36.20
N GLU A 4 51.14 -46.00 37.02
CA GLU A 4 50.24 -45.88 38.20
C GLU A 4 50.15 -44.41 38.77
N LEU A 5 49.30 -44.15 39.79
CA LEU A 5 49.32 -43.01 40.78
C LEU A 5 48.87 -41.59 40.28
N VAL A 6 48.34 -40.61 41.07
CA VAL A 6 47.92 -40.51 42.51
C VAL A 6 46.93 -39.34 42.79
N SER A 7 46.24 -39.36 43.95
CA SER A 7 45.48 -38.33 44.75
C SER A 7 44.97 -37.00 44.13
N SER A 8 43.77 -36.46 44.41
CA SER A 8 42.89 -36.39 45.62
C SER A 8 43.26 -35.31 46.67
N CYS A 9 42.39 -34.31 46.86
CA CYS A 9 42.17 -33.63 48.15
C CYS A 9 40.83 -32.83 48.17
N VAL A 10 40.23 -32.69 49.36
CA VAL A 10 39.01 -31.93 49.68
C VAL A 10 39.21 -31.25 51.04
N PRO A 11 38.57 -30.11 51.32
CA PRO A 11 38.10 -29.80 52.68
C PRO A 11 36.60 -29.46 52.75
N LEU A 12 36.07 -29.44 53.99
CA LEU A 12 34.64 -29.38 54.32
C LEU A 12 34.38 -28.32 55.43
N LEU A 13 33.09 -28.15 55.81
CA LEU A 13 32.55 -27.36 56.95
C LEU A 13 32.49 -25.81 56.80
N GLY A 14 31.44 -25.11 57.27
CA GLY A 14 30.10 -25.62 57.70
C GLY A 14 29.28 -24.72 58.66
N LEU A 15 27.95 -24.90 58.64
CA LEU A 15 26.91 -24.51 59.63
C LEU A 15 26.73 -22.97 59.90
N LEU A 16 25.63 -22.43 60.49
CA LEU A 16 24.54 -22.95 61.34
C LEU A 16 23.12 -22.38 60.97
N LEU A 17 22.08 -23.24 61.12
CA LEU A 17 20.74 -23.09 61.77
C LEU A 17 19.97 -21.74 61.80
N ALA A 18 18.63 -21.65 61.72
CA ALA A 18 17.49 -22.62 61.55
C ALA A 18 16.30 -21.87 60.84
N SER A 19 14.95 -22.05 60.95
CA SER A 19 13.91 -22.92 61.58
C SER A 19 12.53 -22.39 61.04
N CYS A 20 11.34 -23.02 60.98
CA CYS A 20 10.77 -24.36 61.24
C CYS A 20 9.44 -24.49 60.41
N SER A 21 8.89 -25.67 60.07
CA SER A 21 7.89 -26.51 60.80
C SER A 21 6.64 -25.75 61.32
N SER A 22 5.36 -26.13 61.12
CA SER A 22 4.63 -27.37 60.65
C SER A 22 3.25 -26.95 60.06
N GLY A 23 2.37 -27.70 59.36
CA GLY A 23 2.00 -29.13 59.17
C GLY A 23 0.56 -29.19 58.54
N PRO A 24 -0.05 -30.37 58.20
CA PRO A 24 -1.24 -30.43 57.31
C PRO A 24 -2.55 -31.10 57.85
N THR A 25 -3.72 -30.75 57.24
CA THR A 25 -5.03 -31.49 57.14
C THR A 25 -5.78 -31.88 58.46
N GLU A 26 -7.12 -32.03 58.58
CA GLU A 26 -8.25 -32.49 57.72
C GLU A 26 -9.67 -32.03 58.22
N VAL A 27 -10.71 -32.06 57.35
CA VAL A 27 -12.18 -32.41 57.58
C VAL A 27 -13.05 -31.50 58.52
N VAL A 28 -14.31 -31.09 58.21
CA VAL A 28 -15.64 -31.81 58.32
C VAL A 28 -16.78 -31.19 57.44
N LEU A 29 -17.44 -32.05 56.63
CA LEU A 29 -18.85 -32.15 56.13
C LEU A 29 -19.82 -30.95 55.91
N GLY A 30 -20.58 -31.03 54.80
CA GLY A 30 -21.87 -30.36 54.48
C GLY A 30 -22.55 -31.01 53.24
N VAL A 31 -23.89 -30.98 53.08
CA VAL A 31 -24.64 -31.90 52.16
C VAL A 31 -25.87 -31.30 51.43
N GLY A 32 -26.03 -31.59 50.13
CA GLY A 32 -27.34 -31.96 49.50
C GLY A 32 -28.03 -31.02 48.49
N GLY A 33 -28.65 -31.61 47.43
CA GLY A 33 -29.58 -30.98 46.46
C GLY A 33 -28.97 -30.78 45.05
N SER A 34 -29.31 -31.51 43.97
CA SER A 34 -30.61 -31.75 43.27
C SER A 34 -31.10 -30.53 42.46
N GLY A 35 -31.44 -30.62 41.15
CA GLY A 35 -31.48 -31.77 40.22
C GLY A 35 -31.59 -31.30 38.74
N GLY A 36 -31.98 -32.16 37.79
CA GLY A 36 -32.03 -31.79 36.35
C GLY A 36 -32.95 -32.64 35.46
N GLY A 37 -32.98 -32.30 34.16
CA GLY A 37 -33.86 -32.84 33.10
C GLY A 37 -34.90 -31.81 32.63
N GLY A 38 -35.46 -31.87 31.41
CA GLY A 38 -35.13 -32.73 30.25
C GLY A 38 -36.24 -32.79 29.17
N VAL A 39 -35.86 -32.56 27.91
CA VAL A 39 -36.52 -32.90 26.61
C VAL A 39 -37.97 -32.45 26.26
N GLY A 40 -38.09 -31.72 25.13
CA GLY A 40 -38.94 -32.12 23.97
C GLY A 40 -40.40 -31.61 23.84
N GLY A 41 -40.76 -31.10 22.64
CA GLY A 41 -42.15 -30.83 22.21
C GLY A 41 -42.24 -29.75 21.11
N ALA A 42 -43.08 -29.94 20.08
CA ALA A 42 -43.06 -29.14 18.83
C ALA A 42 -44.37 -28.39 18.47
N ASP A 43 -44.21 -27.42 17.55
CA ASP A 43 -45.16 -26.87 16.55
C ASP A 43 -46.33 -25.91 16.89
N ALA A 44 -46.49 -24.95 15.97
CA ALA A 44 -47.60 -24.01 15.71
C ALA A 44 -47.91 -22.93 16.79
N SER A 45 -48.27 -21.68 16.48
CA SER A 45 -48.76 -21.04 15.23
C SER A 45 -48.21 -19.59 15.05
N ALA A 46 -48.47 -18.94 13.91
CA ALA A 46 -47.92 -17.62 13.56
C ALA A 46 -48.66 -16.40 14.17
N GLY A 47 -47.96 -15.26 14.31
CA GLY A 47 -48.52 -13.97 14.74
C GLY A 47 -47.51 -12.80 14.85
N SER A 48 -47.26 -12.13 13.72
CA SER A 48 -46.79 -10.73 13.48
C SER A 48 -46.00 -9.88 14.52
N ASP A 49 -45.04 -9.11 13.96
CA ASP A 49 -44.43 -7.84 14.45
C ASP A 49 -43.31 -7.89 15.51
N GLY A 50 -42.19 -7.16 15.30
CA GLY A 50 -41.14 -7.01 16.33
C GLY A 50 -39.80 -6.34 15.93
N GLY A 51 -39.01 -6.96 15.04
CA GLY A 51 -37.62 -6.55 14.72
C GLY A 51 -36.61 -6.78 15.88
N PRO A 52 -35.34 -6.30 15.80
CA PRO A 52 -34.61 -5.74 14.64
C PRO A 52 -33.68 -6.80 13.99
N TRP A 53 -32.77 -6.36 13.11
CA TRP A 53 -31.93 -7.22 12.25
C TRP A 53 -30.56 -7.57 12.83
N ILE A 54 -29.97 -8.64 12.28
CA ILE A 54 -28.55 -9.01 12.42
C ILE A 54 -27.72 -8.17 11.44
N ASP A 55 -26.59 -7.66 11.90
CA ASP A 55 -25.65 -6.86 11.12
C ASP A 55 -24.48 -7.76 10.60
N PRO A 56 -24.23 -7.87 9.27
CA PRO A 56 -23.34 -8.89 8.70
C PRO A 56 -22.00 -8.36 8.15
N ASP A 57 -21.41 -7.31 8.73
CA ASP A 57 -20.15 -6.73 8.25
C ASP A 57 -18.89 -7.54 8.64
N GLY A 58 -18.59 -8.55 7.82
CA GLY A 58 -17.31 -9.28 7.82
C GLY A 58 -16.19 -8.47 7.17
N SER A 59 -15.80 -7.34 7.77
CA SER A 59 -14.78 -6.45 7.20
C SER A 59 -13.36 -7.03 7.27
N SER A 60 -12.58 -6.79 6.21
CA SER A 60 -11.14 -7.07 6.16
C SER A 60 -10.36 -6.19 7.14
N GLY A 61 -9.32 -6.76 7.76
CA GLY A 61 -8.51 -6.08 8.76
C GLY A 61 -7.62 -4.96 8.22
N GLU A 62 -8.20 -3.79 7.96
CA GLU A 62 -7.46 -2.55 8.18
C GLU A 62 -7.08 -2.43 9.67
N ALA A 63 -5.96 -1.78 9.98
CA ALA A 63 -5.49 -1.63 11.35
C ALA A 63 -6.43 -0.71 12.15
N SER A 64 -7.39 -1.30 12.86
CA SER A 64 -8.33 -0.59 13.74
C SER A 64 -7.55 0.32 14.69
N CYS A 65 -7.66 1.64 14.49
CA CYS A 65 -6.89 2.65 15.21
C CYS A 65 -7.25 2.60 16.72
N PRO A 66 -6.38 2.09 17.61
CA PRO A 66 -6.79 1.77 18.99
C PRO A 66 -7.08 3.00 19.86
N GLY A 67 -6.78 4.20 19.35
CA GLY A 67 -7.01 5.48 19.99
C GLY A 67 -8.21 6.27 19.47
N ALA A 68 -8.89 5.80 18.41
CA ALA A 68 -9.96 6.53 17.72
C ALA A 68 -10.93 7.20 18.71
N THR A 69 -11.13 8.51 18.55
CA THR A 69 -11.99 9.27 19.44
C THR A 69 -13.46 9.09 19.05
N THR A 70 -14.35 9.53 19.93
CA THR A 70 -15.79 9.62 19.63
C THR A 70 -16.25 11.03 19.92
N CYS A 71 -17.39 11.44 19.35
CA CYS A 71 -17.98 12.77 19.58
C CYS A 71 -18.07 13.12 21.08
N ALA A 72 -18.58 12.19 21.89
CA ALA A 72 -18.65 12.32 23.35
C ALA A 72 -17.27 12.44 24.04
N LYS A 73 -16.25 11.73 23.54
CA LYS A 73 -14.87 11.76 24.06
C LYS A 73 -14.10 13.02 23.61
N ALA A 74 -14.47 13.59 22.47
CA ALA A 74 -13.96 14.87 21.95
C ALA A 74 -14.68 16.10 22.56
N GLY A 75 -15.80 15.91 23.25
CA GLY A 75 -16.64 17.01 23.76
C GLY A 75 -17.49 17.71 22.69
N VAL A 76 -17.68 17.06 21.54
CA VAL A 76 -18.42 17.59 20.38
C VAL A 76 -19.82 17.00 20.33
N GLN A 77 -20.82 17.87 20.23
CA GLN A 77 -22.26 17.57 20.15
C GLN A 77 -22.85 17.76 18.75
N CYS A 78 -22.16 18.50 17.88
CA CYS A 78 -22.66 18.88 16.55
C CYS A 78 -21.53 19.01 15.52
N GLY A 79 -21.82 18.66 14.27
CA GLY A 79 -20.95 18.92 13.11
C GLY A 79 -19.70 18.02 12.98
N PRO A 80 -18.83 18.28 11.99
CA PRO A 80 -17.66 17.46 11.70
C PRO A 80 -16.51 17.68 12.69
N THR A 81 -15.86 16.60 13.11
CA THR A 81 -14.60 16.65 13.89
C THR A 81 -13.65 15.51 13.50
N GLY A 82 -12.36 15.67 13.77
CA GLY A 82 -11.35 14.64 13.45
C GLY A 82 -11.40 13.46 14.42
N ASP A 83 -11.28 12.24 13.91
CA ASP A 83 -11.26 11.01 14.73
C ASP A 83 -9.94 10.80 15.51
N GLY A 84 -8.87 11.51 15.14
CA GLY A 84 -7.50 11.36 15.67
C GLY A 84 -6.63 10.35 14.90
N CYS A 85 -7.16 9.74 13.85
CA CYS A 85 -6.54 8.70 13.03
C CYS A 85 -6.47 9.07 11.53
N GLY A 86 -7.20 10.11 11.10
CA GLY A 86 -7.19 10.66 9.74
C GLY A 86 -8.59 10.80 9.12
N GLY A 87 -9.61 10.20 9.73
CA GLY A 87 -11.01 10.29 9.32
C GLY A 87 -11.77 11.47 9.96
N ILE A 88 -13.02 11.63 9.51
CA ILE A 88 -13.94 12.68 10.00
C ILE A 88 -15.17 12.01 10.61
N LEU A 89 -15.38 12.25 11.90
CA LEU A 89 -16.62 11.95 12.61
C LEU A 89 -17.66 13.03 12.30
N GLN A 90 -18.87 12.62 11.89
CA GLN A 90 -20.03 13.52 11.82
C GLN A 90 -20.82 13.42 13.12
N CYS A 91 -20.72 14.44 13.97
CA CYS A 91 -21.18 14.40 15.34
C CYS A 91 -22.56 15.03 15.54
N GLY A 92 -23.60 14.55 14.86
CA GLY A 92 -25.00 14.94 15.13
C GLY A 92 -25.40 16.38 14.75
N ASP A 93 -26.68 16.69 14.99
CA ASP A 93 -27.36 17.94 14.64
C ASP A 93 -27.97 18.62 15.88
N CYS A 94 -28.02 19.95 15.88
CA CYS A 94 -28.66 20.73 16.95
C CYS A 94 -30.17 20.88 16.73
N THR A 95 -30.95 20.75 17.81
CA THR A 95 -32.37 21.10 17.82
C THR A 95 -32.54 22.62 17.87
N ALA A 96 -33.24 23.20 16.88
CA ALA A 96 -33.57 24.63 16.86
C ALA A 96 -34.27 25.06 18.18
N PRO A 97 -33.95 26.25 18.74
CA PRO A 97 -33.19 27.34 18.15
C PRO A 97 -31.65 27.21 18.23
N ASP A 98 -31.13 26.14 18.85
CA ASP A 98 -29.68 25.96 18.94
C ASP A 98 -29.05 25.70 17.56
N THR A 99 -27.88 26.29 17.33
CA THR A 99 -27.06 26.08 16.14
C THR A 99 -25.68 25.62 16.57
N CYS A 100 -24.96 24.92 15.68
CA CYS A 100 -23.65 24.40 16.04
C CYS A 100 -22.63 25.53 16.22
N GLY A 101 -22.10 25.68 17.43
CA GLY A 101 -21.26 26.82 17.79
C GLY A 101 -22.00 28.11 18.17
N GLY A 102 -23.33 28.16 18.06
CA GLY A 102 -24.13 29.39 18.27
C GLY A 102 -24.12 29.94 19.69
N GLY A 103 -23.68 29.15 20.68
CA GLY A 103 -23.39 29.59 22.05
C GLY A 103 -21.98 30.18 22.25
N GLY A 104 -21.20 30.36 21.17
CA GLY A 104 -19.81 30.84 21.22
C GLY A 104 -18.75 29.78 21.47
N VAL A 105 -19.13 28.50 21.54
CA VAL A 105 -18.23 27.35 21.76
C VAL A 105 -18.37 26.38 20.59
N ALA A 106 -17.35 26.30 19.74
CA ALA A 106 -17.39 25.48 18.53
C ALA A 106 -17.59 23.98 18.83
N GLY A 107 -18.42 23.31 18.02
CA GLY A 107 -18.77 21.89 18.21
C GLY A 107 -19.79 21.62 19.32
N VAL A 108 -20.29 22.65 20.01
CA VAL A 108 -21.32 22.55 21.06
C VAL A 108 -22.60 23.22 20.55
N CYS A 109 -23.76 22.62 20.83
CA CYS A 109 -25.05 23.23 20.48
C CYS A 109 -25.34 24.41 21.41
N GLY A 110 -25.77 25.53 20.83
CA GLY A 110 -26.20 26.69 21.59
C GLY A 110 -26.74 27.81 20.71
N HIS A 111 -27.29 28.84 21.34
CA HIS A 111 -27.63 30.12 20.72
C HIS A 111 -27.33 31.27 21.68
N VAL A 112 -27.19 32.49 21.17
CA VAL A 112 -27.14 33.69 22.01
C VAL A 112 -28.56 33.95 22.54
N PRO A 113 -28.80 33.97 23.87
CA PRO A 113 -30.14 34.01 24.43
C PRO A 113 -30.84 35.34 24.13
N CYS A 114 -31.82 35.29 23.22
CA CYS A 114 -32.65 36.43 22.88
C CYS A 114 -33.78 36.61 23.90
N LYS A 115 -34.00 37.85 24.37
CA LYS A 115 -35.07 38.15 25.33
C LYS A 115 -36.40 38.39 24.61
N LEU A 116 -37.30 37.40 24.72
CA LEU A 116 -38.69 37.50 24.27
C LEU A 116 -39.39 38.76 24.81
N LYS A 117 -40.17 39.43 23.96
CA LYS A 117 -41.03 40.58 24.31
C LYS A 117 -42.48 40.13 24.44
N THR A 118 -43.15 40.42 25.55
CA THR A 118 -44.58 40.15 25.69
C THR A 118 -45.43 41.13 24.87
N CYS A 119 -46.73 40.83 24.69
CA CYS A 119 -47.70 41.76 24.10
C CYS A 119 -47.66 43.16 24.76
N ALA A 120 -47.52 43.21 26.09
CA ALA A 120 -47.43 44.44 26.86
C ALA A 120 -46.12 45.20 26.61
N ASP A 121 -44.98 44.51 26.45
CA ASP A 121 -43.70 45.12 26.07
C ASP A 121 -43.73 45.71 24.64
N GLN A 122 -44.69 45.28 23.82
CA GLN A 122 -44.87 45.71 22.43
C GLN A 122 -46.03 46.72 22.25
N GLY A 123 -46.82 46.98 23.30
CA GLY A 123 -47.96 47.90 23.26
C GLY A 123 -49.19 47.37 22.49
N VAL A 124 -49.25 46.06 22.20
CA VAL A 124 -50.35 45.42 21.47
C VAL A 124 -51.35 44.78 22.44
N ASN A 125 -52.64 44.86 22.10
CA ASN A 125 -53.75 44.29 22.88
C ASN A 125 -54.71 43.43 22.07
N CYS A 126 -54.35 43.10 20.82
CA CYS A 126 -55.10 42.14 20.00
C CYS A 126 -54.27 41.45 18.92
N GLY A 127 -54.69 40.24 18.54
CA GLY A 127 -54.14 39.49 17.41
C GLY A 127 -52.72 38.93 17.63
N PRO A 128 -52.14 38.23 16.65
CA PRO A 128 -50.81 37.64 16.78
C PRO A 128 -49.70 38.71 16.72
N ALA A 129 -48.60 38.46 17.43
CA ALA A 129 -47.41 39.32 17.44
C ALA A 129 -46.13 38.47 17.39
N GLY A 130 -45.05 39.00 16.81
CA GLY A 130 -43.73 38.34 16.87
C GLY A 130 -43.08 38.52 18.24
N ASP A 131 -42.42 37.51 18.79
CA ASP A 131 -41.76 37.61 20.11
C ASP A 131 -40.47 38.47 20.12
N GLY A 132 -40.00 38.87 18.93
CA GLY A 132 -38.76 39.62 18.70
C GLY A 132 -37.53 38.75 18.42
N CYS A 133 -37.61 37.45 18.70
CA CYS A 133 -36.54 36.45 18.63
C CYS A 133 -36.74 35.41 17.51
N GLY A 134 -37.88 35.44 16.81
CA GLY A 134 -38.17 34.60 15.65
C GLY A 134 -39.37 33.67 15.81
N GLY A 135 -39.96 33.62 17.02
CA GLY A 135 -41.22 32.94 17.29
C GLY A 135 -42.42 33.88 17.23
N GLN A 136 -43.60 33.30 17.40
CA GLN A 136 -44.89 33.98 17.39
C GLN A 136 -45.59 33.85 18.74
N ILE A 137 -46.25 34.93 19.16
CA ILE A 137 -47.26 34.96 20.21
C ILE A 137 -48.60 34.87 19.50
N ASP A 138 -49.29 33.74 19.63
CA ASP A 138 -50.43 33.42 18.75
C ASP A 138 -51.68 34.28 18.97
N ASP A 139 -51.87 34.82 20.18
CA ASP A 139 -52.94 35.79 20.48
C ASP A 139 -52.54 36.76 21.60
N CYS A 140 -52.56 38.06 21.31
CA CYS A 140 -52.42 39.16 22.27
C CYS A 140 -53.76 39.75 22.74
N GLY A 141 -54.89 39.24 22.28
CA GLY A 141 -56.24 39.59 22.73
C GLY A 141 -57.29 39.70 21.62
N THR A 142 -58.56 39.83 22.03
CA THR A 142 -59.69 40.04 21.11
C THR A 142 -60.45 41.32 21.41
N CYS A 143 -60.84 42.03 20.36
CA CYS A 143 -61.50 43.33 20.47
C CYS A 143 -62.99 43.19 20.81
N SER A 144 -63.48 44.09 21.67
CA SER A 144 -64.88 44.13 22.11
C SER A 144 -65.68 45.20 21.35
N ASN A 145 -67.00 45.24 21.56
CA ASN A 145 -67.90 46.33 21.11
C ASN A 145 -67.91 46.64 19.58
N GLY A 146 -67.49 45.68 18.74
CA GLY A 146 -67.47 45.85 17.28
C GLY A 146 -66.24 46.56 16.73
N GLU A 147 -65.20 46.73 17.55
CA GLU A 147 -63.89 47.22 17.10
C GLU A 147 -63.09 46.13 16.38
N THR A 148 -62.21 46.55 15.46
CA THR A 148 -61.34 45.64 14.70
C THR A 148 -59.91 45.77 15.21
N CYS A 149 -59.14 44.67 15.22
CA CYS A 149 -57.72 44.74 15.53
C CYS A 149 -56.96 45.51 14.42
N GLY A 150 -56.14 46.49 14.79
CA GLY A 150 -55.58 47.45 13.84
C GLY A 150 -56.58 48.51 13.34
N GLY A 151 -57.85 48.43 13.75
CA GLY A 151 -58.96 49.26 13.26
C GLY A 151 -58.92 50.73 13.68
N GLY A 152 -57.93 51.14 14.48
CA GLY A 152 -57.61 52.55 14.76
C GLY A 152 -56.42 53.10 13.96
N GLY A 153 -55.95 52.37 12.94
CA GLY A 153 -54.73 52.71 12.17
C GLY A 153 -53.41 52.39 12.90
N THR A 154 -53.46 51.78 14.08
CA THR A 154 -52.30 51.34 14.86
C THR A 154 -52.27 49.82 14.94
N PRO A 155 -51.26 49.14 14.35
CA PRO A 155 -51.12 47.69 14.38
C PRO A 155 -51.23 47.04 15.76
N GLY A 156 -51.93 45.90 15.84
CA GLY A 156 -52.07 45.12 17.08
C GLY A 156 -52.87 45.81 18.20
N VAL A 157 -53.55 46.93 17.90
CA VAL A 157 -54.37 47.67 18.86
C VAL A 157 -55.82 47.74 18.39
N CYS A 158 -56.78 47.47 19.27
CA CYS A 158 -58.20 47.61 18.98
C CYS A 158 -58.60 49.05 18.67
N GLY A 159 -59.46 49.24 17.67
CA GLY A 159 -60.03 50.55 17.37
C GLY A 159 -61.14 50.52 16.32
N SER A 160 -61.79 51.66 16.15
CA SER A 160 -63.06 51.82 15.42
C SER A 160 -63.01 52.94 14.36
N GLY A 161 -62.23 52.75 13.29
CA GLY A 161 -62.14 53.70 12.18
C GLY A 161 -61.25 53.29 10.98
N SER A 162 -61.90 52.88 9.88
CA SER A 162 -61.32 52.62 8.55
C SER A 162 -60.45 51.36 8.38
N VAL A 163 -60.20 50.99 7.12
CA VAL A 163 -59.57 49.72 6.72
C VAL A 163 -58.08 49.73 7.03
N CYS A 164 -57.63 48.84 7.91
CA CYS A 164 -56.20 48.58 8.09
C CYS A 164 -55.61 48.07 6.76
N THR A 165 -54.57 48.75 6.27
CA THR A 165 -53.89 48.41 5.02
C THR A 165 -52.62 47.61 5.34
N PRO A 166 -52.55 46.31 4.97
CA PRO A 166 -51.38 45.48 5.22
C PRO A 166 -50.10 46.10 4.66
N LYS A 167 -49.03 46.11 5.46
CA LYS A 167 -47.69 46.41 4.95
C LYS A 167 -47.20 45.25 4.08
N THR A 168 -46.27 45.53 3.17
CA THR A 168 -45.53 44.51 2.42
C THR A 168 -44.15 44.30 3.03
N CYS A 169 -43.47 43.20 2.69
CA CYS A 169 -42.10 42.93 3.13
C CYS A 169 -41.13 44.09 2.81
N VAL A 170 -41.22 44.62 1.58
CA VAL A 170 -40.47 45.82 1.14
C VAL A 170 -40.86 47.04 1.98
N GLY A 171 -42.15 47.22 2.27
CA GLY A 171 -42.65 48.28 3.16
C GLY A 171 -42.30 48.12 4.64
N GLN A 172 -41.64 47.02 5.03
CA GLN A 172 -41.10 46.78 6.38
C GLN A 172 -39.57 46.63 6.39
N ALA A 173 -38.90 46.80 5.24
CA ALA A 173 -37.45 46.62 5.06
C ALA A 173 -36.92 45.22 5.46
N VAL A 174 -37.74 44.18 5.25
CA VAL A 174 -37.43 42.78 5.59
C VAL A 174 -37.46 41.90 4.33
N ASN A 175 -36.58 40.90 4.28
CA ASN A 175 -36.32 40.08 3.10
C ASN A 175 -36.19 38.58 3.40
N CYS A 176 -36.62 38.13 4.58
CA CYS A 176 -36.79 36.70 4.86
C CYS A 176 -37.84 36.40 5.94
N GLY A 177 -38.38 35.18 5.89
CA GLY A 177 -39.13 34.56 6.99
C GLY A 177 -40.51 35.16 7.26
N PRO A 178 -41.19 34.68 8.33
CA PRO A 178 -42.49 35.21 8.76
C PRO A 178 -42.36 36.59 9.41
N ILE A 179 -43.33 37.46 9.17
CA ILE A 179 -43.51 38.72 9.91
C ILE A 179 -44.98 39.18 9.87
N GLY A 180 -45.48 39.81 10.93
CA GLY A 180 -46.83 40.38 10.94
C GLY A 180 -47.01 41.49 9.89
N ASP A 181 -48.17 41.53 9.22
CA ASP A 181 -48.49 42.54 8.20
C ASP A 181 -48.93 43.90 8.77
N GLY A 182 -49.17 43.95 10.09
CA GLY A 182 -49.66 45.10 10.83
C GLY A 182 -51.18 45.18 10.97
N CYS A 183 -51.94 44.25 10.39
CA CYS A 183 -53.40 44.16 10.41
C CYS A 183 -53.92 42.82 10.95
N GLY A 184 -53.05 42.01 11.56
CA GLY A 184 -53.36 40.70 12.13
C GLY A 184 -53.09 39.50 11.20
N GLY A 185 -52.58 39.75 9.99
CA GLY A 185 -52.08 38.73 9.08
C GLY A 185 -50.56 38.51 9.23
N THR A 186 -50.04 37.46 8.59
CA THR A 186 -48.60 37.16 8.54
C THR A 186 -48.12 37.09 7.08
N LEU A 187 -47.09 37.86 6.76
CA LEU A 187 -46.35 37.83 5.51
C LEU A 187 -45.28 36.74 5.56
N GLN A 188 -44.99 36.11 4.41
CA GLN A 188 -43.83 35.24 4.23
C GLN A 188 -42.85 35.91 3.27
N CYS A 189 -41.77 36.47 3.82
CA CYS A 189 -40.92 37.43 3.14
C CYS A 189 -39.71 36.82 2.40
N GLY A 190 -39.84 35.60 1.88
CA GLY A 190 -38.78 34.91 1.16
C GLY A 190 -37.77 34.18 2.06
N SER A 191 -36.63 33.79 1.49
CA SER A 191 -35.59 33.01 2.16
C SER A 191 -34.19 33.52 1.78
N CYS A 192 -33.22 33.31 2.67
CA CYS A 192 -31.85 33.76 2.48
C CYS A 192 -31.02 32.78 1.66
N THR A 193 -30.06 33.30 0.89
CA THR A 193 -29.04 32.50 0.21
C THR A 193 -27.88 32.22 1.14
N ALA A 194 -27.49 30.95 1.27
CA ALA A 194 -26.37 30.55 2.12
C ALA A 194 -25.06 31.30 1.75
N PRO A 195 -24.25 31.72 2.73
CA PRO A 195 -24.30 31.37 4.16
C PRO A 195 -25.19 32.28 5.02
N GLU A 196 -25.98 33.19 4.45
CA GLU A 196 -26.85 34.05 5.24
C GLU A 196 -28.03 33.28 5.83
N THR A 197 -28.36 33.56 7.09
CA THR A 197 -29.55 33.04 7.77
C THR A 197 -30.52 34.16 8.07
N CYS A 198 -31.81 33.83 8.23
CA CYS A 198 -32.81 34.83 8.53
C CYS A 198 -32.66 35.31 9.98
N GLY A 199 -32.38 36.61 10.17
CA GLY A 199 -31.97 37.16 11.47
C GLY A 199 -30.46 37.06 11.75
N GLY A 200 -29.67 36.39 10.89
CA GLY A 200 -28.26 36.06 11.16
C GLY A 200 -27.34 37.26 11.34
N GLY A 201 -27.67 38.42 10.75
CA GLY A 201 -26.98 39.69 10.96
C GLY A 201 -27.34 40.42 12.27
N GLY A 202 -28.13 39.81 13.16
CA GLY A 202 -28.61 40.42 14.40
C GLY A 202 -29.85 41.31 14.24
N ILE A 203 -30.51 41.27 13.08
CA ILE A 203 -31.75 42.01 12.78
C ILE A 203 -32.80 41.01 12.26
N SER A 204 -33.84 40.76 13.07
CA SER A 204 -34.89 39.79 12.78
C SER A 204 -35.59 40.03 11.43
N SER A 205 -35.92 38.96 10.71
CA SER A 205 -36.52 38.99 9.36
C SER A 205 -35.67 39.67 8.26
N VAL A 206 -34.39 39.94 8.53
CA VAL A 206 -33.40 40.40 7.53
C VAL A 206 -32.33 39.32 7.34
N CYS A 207 -31.96 39.03 6.09
CA CYS A 207 -30.85 38.16 5.77
C CYS A 207 -29.52 38.78 6.18
N GLY A 208 -28.68 37.98 6.80
CA GLY A 208 -27.29 38.32 7.06
C GLY A 208 -26.55 37.13 7.66
N SER A 209 -25.27 37.31 7.91
CA SER A 209 -24.44 36.37 8.64
C SER A 209 -23.82 37.08 9.85
N ALA A 210 -23.67 36.35 10.96
CA ALA A 210 -22.90 36.86 12.07
C ALA A 210 -21.43 37.02 11.64
N PRO A 211 -20.69 38.03 12.12
CA PRO A 211 -19.27 38.20 11.80
C PRO A 211 -18.43 37.13 12.51
N CYS A 212 -18.49 35.90 11.99
CA CYS A 212 -17.59 34.82 12.38
C CYS A 212 -16.18 35.18 11.90
N ILE A 213 -15.24 35.25 12.84
CA ILE A 213 -13.83 35.51 12.56
C ILE A 213 -13.14 34.14 12.45
N PRO A 214 -12.64 33.74 11.26
CA PRO A 214 -11.92 32.48 11.11
C PRO A 214 -10.74 32.39 12.09
N LYS A 215 -10.59 31.23 12.73
CA LYS A 215 -9.38 30.93 13.52
C LYS A 215 -8.14 30.94 12.61
N ALA A 216 -6.99 31.30 13.15
CA ALA A 216 -5.71 31.13 12.46
C ALA A 216 -5.07 29.77 12.78
N CYS A 217 -4.21 29.27 11.91
CA CYS A 217 -3.43 28.02 12.07
C CYS A 217 -2.35 28.05 13.19
N THR A 218 -2.52 28.87 14.22
CA THR A 218 -1.51 29.09 15.26
C THR A 218 -1.35 27.85 16.14
N GLY A 219 -0.24 27.12 15.96
CA GLY A 219 0.06 25.88 16.69
C GLY A 219 -0.65 24.64 16.15
N LEU A 220 -1.25 24.72 14.97
CA LEU A 220 -2.06 23.66 14.36
C LEU A 220 -1.41 23.11 13.09
N CYS A 221 -1.81 21.90 12.70
CA CYS A 221 -1.28 21.16 11.56
C CYS A 221 -2.39 20.48 10.74
N GLY A 222 -2.11 20.21 9.47
CA GLY A 222 -3.00 19.47 8.57
C GLY A 222 -4.36 20.17 8.34
N PRO A 223 -5.40 19.42 7.92
CA PRO A 223 -6.73 19.99 7.72
C PRO A 223 -7.36 20.38 9.07
N VAL A 224 -7.89 21.60 9.15
CA VAL A 224 -8.59 22.13 10.34
C VAL A 224 -9.80 22.95 9.93
N GLY A 225 -10.94 22.76 10.60
CA GLY A 225 -12.08 23.65 10.48
C GLY A 225 -11.76 25.05 11.04
N ASP A 226 -12.10 26.10 10.30
CA ASP A 226 -11.83 27.49 10.70
C ASP A 226 -12.73 28.01 11.84
N GLY A 227 -13.80 27.27 12.16
CA GLY A 227 -14.84 27.65 13.12
C GLY A 227 -16.03 28.40 12.52
N CYS A 228 -15.99 28.69 11.21
CA CYS A 228 -17.00 29.41 10.43
C CYS A 228 -17.59 28.56 9.27
N GLY A 229 -17.19 27.30 9.16
CA GLY A 229 -17.65 26.35 8.13
C GLY A 229 -16.66 26.16 6.97
N GLY A 230 -15.51 26.84 6.98
CA GLY A 230 -14.41 26.62 6.07
C GLY A 230 -13.41 25.58 6.58
N LEU A 231 -12.58 25.07 5.65
CA LEU A 231 -11.43 24.22 5.94
C LEU A 231 -10.13 24.97 5.60
N MET A 232 -9.20 24.97 6.53
CA MET A 232 -7.83 25.45 6.35
C MET A 232 -6.87 24.27 6.24
N GLN A 233 -5.77 24.46 5.52
CA GLN A 233 -4.59 23.59 5.65
C GLN A 233 -3.54 24.32 6.48
N CYS A 234 -3.32 23.80 7.68
CA CYS A 234 -2.27 24.23 8.59
C CYS A 234 -0.98 23.41 8.37
N GLY A 235 0.13 23.81 9.00
CA GLY A 235 1.47 23.34 8.64
C GLY A 235 1.71 21.83 8.80
N SER A 236 2.82 21.34 8.25
CA SER A 236 3.31 19.99 8.52
C SER A 236 4.06 19.92 9.85
N CYS A 237 4.15 18.72 10.43
CA CYS A 237 4.91 18.46 11.65
C CYS A 237 6.34 18.00 11.32
N ASN A 238 7.28 18.33 12.21
CA ASN A 238 8.64 17.80 12.14
C ASN A 238 8.73 16.47 12.87
N LEU A 239 9.18 15.41 12.19
CA LEU A 239 9.48 14.10 12.77
C LEU A 239 10.38 14.26 14.02
N PRO A 240 10.14 13.49 15.10
CA PRO A 240 9.20 12.37 15.21
C PRO A 240 7.74 12.75 15.55
N ASN A 241 7.33 14.02 15.40
CA ASN A 241 5.95 14.43 15.62
C ASN A 241 5.08 14.17 14.39
N THR A 242 3.94 13.52 14.59
CA THR A 242 2.88 13.34 13.59
C THR A 242 1.77 14.35 13.87
N CYS A 243 1.07 14.81 12.82
CA CYS A 243 -0.11 15.65 13.02
C CYS A 243 -1.25 14.80 13.61
N GLY A 244 -1.86 15.26 14.70
CA GLY A 244 -2.86 14.48 15.44
C GLY A 244 -2.29 13.57 16.52
N GLY A 245 -0.96 13.37 16.58
CA GLY A 245 -0.34 12.26 17.34
C GLY A 245 -0.60 12.22 18.85
N GLN A 246 -1.00 13.33 19.46
CA GLN A 246 -1.46 13.38 20.87
C GLN A 246 -2.81 14.08 21.01
N GLN A 247 -3.10 15.06 20.16
CA GLN A 247 -4.38 15.75 20.07
C GLN A 247 -4.67 16.06 18.59
N PRO A 248 -5.92 15.92 18.10
CA PRO A 248 -6.28 16.18 16.70
C PRO A 248 -5.78 17.55 16.21
N SER A 249 -5.23 17.58 14.99
CA SER A 249 -4.68 18.78 14.33
C SER A 249 -3.59 19.52 15.14
N VAL A 250 -2.95 18.88 16.11
CA VAL A 250 -1.77 19.38 16.83
C VAL A 250 -0.58 18.44 16.58
N CYS A 251 0.63 18.98 16.41
CA CYS A 251 1.83 18.17 16.29
C CYS A 251 2.20 17.52 17.63
N GLY A 252 2.33 16.20 17.64
CA GLY A 252 2.83 15.46 18.79
C GLY A 252 3.42 14.10 18.38
N ILE A 253 4.33 13.58 19.18
CA ILE A 253 4.88 12.23 18.99
C ILE A 253 3.76 11.22 19.33
N PRO A 254 3.32 10.36 18.40
CA PRO A 254 2.26 9.39 18.71
C PRO A 254 2.74 8.33 19.72
N PRO A 255 1.87 7.79 20.60
CA PRO A 255 2.27 6.81 21.62
C PRO A 255 2.95 5.54 21.09
N THR A 256 2.72 5.22 19.81
CA THR A 256 3.35 4.12 19.08
C THR A 256 4.80 4.42 18.65
N CYS A 257 5.15 5.70 18.47
CA CYS A 257 6.50 6.12 18.09
C CYS A 257 7.45 6.03 19.29
N THR A 258 8.06 4.87 19.42
CA THR A 258 9.01 4.52 20.49
C THR A 258 10.35 4.09 19.88
N GLY A 259 11.38 3.87 20.71
CA GLY A 259 12.67 3.37 20.25
C GLY A 259 13.37 4.28 19.23
N LEU A 260 13.72 3.73 18.08
CA LEU A 260 14.39 4.43 16.98
C LEU A 260 13.45 5.36 16.20
N CYS A 261 12.13 5.22 16.33
CA CYS A 261 11.17 6.18 15.74
C CYS A 261 11.45 7.61 16.26
N LEU A 262 11.80 7.73 17.54
CA LEU A 262 12.18 9.00 18.19
C LEU A 262 13.46 9.63 17.63
N GLN A 263 14.20 8.92 16.77
CA GLN A 263 15.43 9.37 16.12
C GLN A 263 15.21 9.69 14.62
N GLN A 264 13.98 9.57 14.10
CA GLN A 264 13.64 10.09 12.77
C GLN A 264 13.47 11.62 12.81
N VAL A 265 13.93 12.32 11.78
CA VAL A 265 13.97 13.80 11.74
C VAL A 265 13.51 14.35 10.40
N THR A 266 12.79 15.48 10.42
CA THR A 266 12.42 16.21 9.20
C THR A 266 13.58 17.11 8.76
N CYS A 267 13.84 17.13 7.46
CA CYS A 267 14.96 17.87 6.88
C CYS A 267 14.59 19.32 6.50
N PRO A 268 15.53 20.28 6.62
CA PRO A 268 15.27 21.69 6.26
C PRO A 268 14.89 21.92 4.79
N ASN A 269 15.25 20.99 3.91
CA ASN A 269 14.77 20.93 2.53
C ASN A 269 13.83 19.72 2.41
N PRO A 270 12.53 19.91 2.10
CA PRO A 270 11.57 18.80 1.99
C PRO A 270 11.82 17.88 0.79
N ALA A 271 12.69 18.26 -0.16
CA ALA A 271 13.16 17.37 -1.23
C ALA A 271 14.32 16.45 -0.81
N ILE A 272 14.72 16.45 0.46
CA ILE A 272 15.78 15.62 1.03
C ILE A 272 15.22 14.88 2.25
N THR A 273 15.55 13.61 2.39
CA THR A 273 15.32 12.80 3.59
C THR A 273 16.64 12.22 4.09
N THR A 274 16.70 11.76 5.34
CA THR A 274 17.80 10.89 5.77
C THR A 274 17.66 9.53 5.09
N THR A 275 18.65 9.12 4.31
CA THR A 275 18.61 7.87 3.53
C THR A 275 19.77 6.93 3.83
N VAL A 276 19.54 5.65 3.56
CA VAL A 276 20.59 4.61 3.51
C VAL A 276 20.44 3.87 2.19
N THR A 277 21.49 3.87 1.37
CA THR A 277 21.53 3.14 0.10
C THR A 277 22.59 2.04 0.12
N GLY A 278 22.33 0.94 -0.58
CA GLY A 278 23.34 -0.09 -0.79
C GLY A 278 22.93 -1.07 -1.88
N LYS A 279 23.65 -2.19 -1.96
CA LYS A 279 23.28 -3.38 -2.72
C LYS A 279 23.28 -4.58 -1.78
N VAL A 280 22.26 -5.43 -1.84
CA VAL A 280 22.25 -6.74 -1.16
C VAL A 280 23.05 -7.73 -2.00
N TYR A 281 23.83 -8.59 -1.34
CA TYR A 281 24.70 -9.57 -1.98
C TYR A 281 24.55 -10.97 -1.38
N ALA A 282 24.87 -11.98 -2.18
CA ALA A 282 25.12 -13.35 -1.73
C ALA A 282 26.24 -13.39 -0.67
N PRO A 283 26.36 -14.47 0.12
CA PRO A 283 27.41 -14.62 1.13
C PRO A 283 28.85 -14.38 0.61
N ASN A 284 29.12 -14.60 -0.68
CA ASN A 284 30.39 -14.28 -1.34
C ASN A 284 30.71 -12.77 -1.42
N GLY A 285 29.69 -11.89 -1.29
CA GLY A 285 29.83 -10.43 -1.34
C GLY A 285 30.03 -9.84 -2.75
N VAL A 286 29.76 -10.62 -3.80
CA VAL A 286 30.00 -10.27 -5.21
C VAL A 286 28.70 -10.29 -6.02
N ASP A 287 27.95 -11.38 -5.95
CA ASP A 287 26.73 -11.56 -6.75
C ASP A 287 25.53 -10.88 -6.05
N PRO A 288 24.79 -9.97 -6.73
CA PRO A 288 23.73 -9.18 -6.12
C PRO A 288 22.43 -9.97 -5.99
N LEU A 289 21.67 -9.74 -4.92
CA LEU A 289 20.40 -10.44 -4.67
C LEU A 289 19.20 -9.51 -4.83
N LEU A 290 18.28 -9.92 -5.70
CA LEU A 290 16.95 -9.33 -5.86
C LEU A 290 15.98 -9.79 -4.78
N ASN A 291 14.88 -9.05 -4.60
CA ASN A 291 13.75 -9.40 -3.74
C ASN A 291 14.09 -9.63 -2.25
N ALA A 292 15.27 -9.22 -1.79
CA ALA A 292 15.65 -9.25 -0.39
C ALA A 292 15.04 -8.05 0.34
N LEU A 293 14.36 -8.32 1.46
CA LEU A 293 13.84 -7.30 2.36
C LEU A 293 14.98 -6.71 3.18
N VAL A 294 15.10 -5.39 3.17
CA VAL A 294 16.08 -4.62 3.96
C VAL A 294 15.31 -3.68 4.88
N TYR A 295 15.59 -3.67 6.19
CA TYR A 295 14.84 -2.85 7.14
C TYR A 295 15.62 -2.44 8.39
N VAL A 296 15.17 -1.37 9.05
CA VAL A 296 15.59 -0.99 10.41
C VAL A 296 14.54 -1.50 11.40
N PRO A 297 14.86 -2.46 12.29
CA PRO A 297 13.93 -2.94 13.31
C PRO A 297 13.79 -1.93 14.46
N ASN A 298 12.57 -1.71 14.95
CA ASN A 298 12.30 -0.89 16.14
C ASN A 298 12.19 -1.71 17.45
N ALA A 299 12.14 -3.04 17.34
CA ALA A 299 12.04 -3.99 18.43
C ALA A 299 13.05 -5.16 18.25
N PRO A 300 13.29 -6.01 19.26
CA PRO A 300 14.10 -7.22 19.09
C PRO A 300 13.56 -8.12 17.98
N VAL A 301 14.46 -8.68 17.17
CA VAL A 301 14.12 -9.55 16.03
C VAL A 301 14.09 -11.01 16.48
N ASP A 302 12.95 -11.66 16.33
CA ASP A 302 12.67 -13.02 16.79
C ASP A 302 13.45 -14.09 16.00
N PRO A 303 13.81 -15.23 16.63
CA PRO A 303 14.32 -16.39 15.91
C PRO A 303 13.25 -17.00 14.99
N PHE A 304 13.66 -17.60 13.87
CA PHE A 304 12.74 -18.36 13.02
C PHE A 304 12.22 -19.63 13.74
N PRO A 305 10.98 -20.07 13.48
CA PRO A 305 10.50 -21.39 13.91
C PRO A 305 11.43 -22.50 13.41
N ALA A 306 11.82 -23.40 14.31
CA ALA A 306 12.75 -24.50 13.98
C ALA A 306 12.04 -25.63 13.23
N GLY A 307 12.57 -26.00 12.06
CA GLY A 307 11.97 -26.98 11.16
C GLY A 307 11.01 -26.34 10.16
N VAL A 308 10.40 -27.20 9.34
CA VAL A 308 9.54 -26.78 8.22
C VAL A 308 8.32 -25.98 8.70
N SER A 309 8.01 -24.85 8.05
CA SER A 309 6.77 -24.10 8.29
C SER A 309 6.25 -23.33 7.08
N CYS A 310 4.98 -22.91 7.19
CA CYS A 310 4.25 -22.13 6.21
C CYS A 310 4.76 -20.67 6.14
N ASP A 311 5.71 -20.42 5.24
CA ASP A 311 6.33 -19.11 5.07
C ASP A 311 5.78 -18.42 3.80
N GLN A 312 4.68 -17.67 3.95
CA GLN A 312 4.04 -16.83 2.91
C GLN A 312 4.47 -15.36 3.02
N CYS A 313 4.57 -14.66 1.88
CA CYS A 313 5.05 -13.26 1.85
C CYS A 313 4.10 -12.22 2.47
N ALA A 314 2.90 -12.61 2.88
CA ALA A 314 1.95 -11.75 3.59
C ALA A 314 2.23 -11.64 5.10
N SER A 315 3.25 -12.33 5.62
CA SER A 315 3.67 -12.23 7.02
C SER A 315 4.55 -11.00 7.27
N GLU A 316 4.25 -10.24 8.32
CA GLU A 316 5.11 -9.12 8.74
C GLU A 316 6.49 -9.63 9.17
N ALA A 317 7.55 -8.91 8.80
CA ALA A 317 8.89 -9.19 9.31
C ALA A 317 8.99 -8.81 10.80
N SER A 318 9.67 -9.66 11.58
CA SER A 318 9.84 -9.46 13.02
C SER A 318 10.71 -8.24 13.36
N GLY A 319 10.68 -7.80 14.61
CA GLY A 319 11.41 -6.62 15.11
C GLY A 319 10.74 -5.30 14.77
N SER A 320 9.44 -5.30 14.40
CA SER A 320 8.63 -4.11 14.09
C SER A 320 9.35 -3.13 13.14
N PRO A 321 9.45 -3.45 11.84
CA PRO A 321 10.19 -2.66 10.85
C PRO A 321 9.75 -1.19 10.80
N LEU A 322 10.66 -0.28 11.18
CA LEU A 322 10.39 1.15 11.22
C LEU A 322 10.43 1.79 9.82
N VAL A 323 11.40 1.36 9.02
CA VAL A 323 11.57 1.71 7.61
C VAL A 323 12.11 0.48 6.88
N HIS A 324 11.61 0.23 5.67
CA HIS A 324 11.99 -0.94 4.87
C HIS A 324 12.08 -0.61 3.38
N ALA A 325 12.75 -1.49 2.64
CA ALA A 325 12.82 -1.52 1.19
C ALA A 325 13.02 -2.97 0.71
N VAL A 326 12.73 -3.24 -0.56
CA VAL A 326 13.03 -4.51 -1.22
C VAL A 326 14.10 -4.26 -2.28
N SER A 327 15.08 -5.16 -2.42
CA SER A 327 16.17 -4.98 -3.38
C SER A 327 15.73 -5.22 -4.83
N GLY A 328 16.19 -4.35 -5.75
CA GLY A 328 15.98 -4.50 -7.18
C GLY A 328 16.81 -5.63 -7.80
N VAL A 329 16.64 -5.86 -9.11
CA VAL A 329 17.29 -6.97 -9.85
C VAL A 329 18.83 -6.85 -9.92
N ASP A 330 19.37 -5.66 -9.67
CA ASP A 330 20.81 -5.39 -9.53
C ASP A 330 21.27 -5.39 -8.06
N GLY A 331 20.42 -5.84 -7.13
CA GLY A 331 20.59 -5.83 -5.69
C GLY A 331 20.36 -4.49 -5.00
N SER A 332 20.12 -3.39 -5.74
CA SER A 332 20.08 -2.05 -5.15
C SER A 332 18.87 -1.81 -4.24
N PHE A 333 19.06 -1.06 -3.16
CA PHE A 333 17.99 -0.64 -2.26
C PHE A 333 18.21 0.80 -1.75
N THR A 334 17.11 1.47 -1.37
CA THR A 334 17.12 2.77 -0.69
C THR A 334 16.11 2.76 0.46
N LEU A 335 16.59 2.91 1.69
CA LEU A 335 15.75 3.23 2.84
C LEU A 335 15.61 4.75 2.95
N SER A 336 14.39 5.23 3.19
CA SER A 336 14.05 6.65 3.39
C SER A 336 13.58 6.91 4.81
N ASN A 337 13.75 8.14 5.30
CA ASN A 337 13.43 8.56 6.67
C ASN A 337 14.11 7.70 7.75
N VAL A 338 15.38 7.32 7.52
CA VAL A 338 16.14 6.48 8.44
C VAL A 338 16.45 7.23 9.75
N PRO A 339 16.35 6.58 10.92
CA PRO A 339 16.84 7.10 12.20
C PRO A 339 18.27 7.66 12.14
N VAL A 340 18.50 8.84 12.73
CA VAL A 340 19.83 9.46 12.82
C VAL A 340 20.53 9.07 14.12
N GLY A 341 21.84 8.82 14.04
CA GLY A 341 22.64 8.49 15.22
C GLY A 341 23.70 7.43 14.97
N GLN A 342 24.25 6.90 16.06
CA GLN A 342 25.29 5.88 16.06
C GLN A 342 24.67 4.49 16.24
N ASN A 343 25.29 3.47 15.66
CA ASN A 343 24.91 2.06 15.81
C ASN A 343 23.44 1.73 15.44
N ILE A 344 22.95 2.28 14.32
CA ILE A 344 21.59 1.98 13.85
C ILE A 344 21.53 0.53 13.35
N PRO A 345 20.64 -0.34 13.87
CA PRO A 345 20.52 -1.72 13.41
C PRO A 345 19.96 -1.78 12.00
N LEU A 346 20.41 -2.77 11.24
CA LEU A 346 19.93 -3.06 9.89
C LEU A 346 19.74 -4.58 9.77
N VAL A 347 18.59 -5.00 9.26
CA VAL A 347 18.30 -6.40 8.95
C VAL A 347 18.17 -6.55 7.43
N ILE A 348 18.72 -7.65 6.92
CA ILE A 348 18.64 -8.04 5.52
C ILE A 348 18.14 -9.48 5.49
N GLN A 349 17.03 -9.74 4.81
CA GLN A 349 16.33 -11.02 4.85
C GLN A 349 15.86 -11.43 3.45
N LEU A 350 16.17 -12.67 3.06
CA LEU A 350 15.63 -13.33 1.87
C LEU A 350 15.14 -14.72 2.32
N GLY A 351 13.81 -14.85 2.47
CA GLY A 351 13.21 -16.01 3.10
C GLY A 351 13.70 -16.20 4.54
N ARG A 352 14.31 -17.37 4.80
CA ARG A 352 14.95 -17.73 6.09
C ARG A 352 16.43 -17.35 6.19
N TRP A 353 17.01 -16.84 5.10
CA TRP A 353 18.38 -16.33 5.13
C TRP A 353 18.35 -14.89 5.64
N ARG A 354 18.94 -14.62 6.81
CA ARG A 354 18.80 -13.32 7.48
C ARG A 354 20.08 -12.88 8.18
N ARG A 355 20.53 -11.66 7.89
CA ARG A 355 21.61 -11.00 8.61
C ARG A 355 21.07 -9.88 9.48
N GLN A 356 21.58 -9.77 10.70
CA GLN A 356 21.47 -8.55 11.51
C GLN A 356 22.85 -7.89 11.54
N THR A 357 22.90 -6.60 11.25
CA THR A 357 24.14 -5.81 11.17
C THR A 357 23.92 -4.42 11.74
N THR A 358 24.96 -3.60 11.77
CA THR A 358 24.94 -2.29 12.44
C THR A 358 25.60 -1.22 11.58
N ILE A 359 24.85 -0.17 11.27
CA ILE A 359 25.35 1.03 10.60
C ILE A 359 26.03 1.90 11.66
N ALA A 360 27.34 2.09 11.52
CA ALA A 360 28.15 2.80 12.53
C ALA A 360 27.62 4.22 12.84
N ASN A 361 27.25 4.98 11.82
CA ASN A 361 26.62 6.30 11.96
C ASN A 361 25.73 6.64 10.75
N VAL A 362 24.52 7.11 11.02
CA VAL A 362 23.60 7.72 10.04
C VAL A 362 23.51 9.23 10.33
N PRO A 363 24.13 10.10 9.52
CA PRO A 363 24.04 11.55 9.68
C PRO A 363 22.71 12.10 9.14
N SER A 364 22.18 13.14 9.80
CA SER A 364 20.93 13.79 9.42
C SER A 364 20.95 14.34 7.99
N CYS A 365 19.86 14.08 7.26
CA CYS A 365 19.54 14.69 5.96
C CYS A 365 20.61 14.48 4.88
N GLN A 366 21.23 13.31 4.91
CA GLN A 366 22.27 12.86 3.99
C GLN A 366 22.01 11.39 3.63
N ASN A 367 22.60 10.93 2.53
CA ASN A 367 22.64 9.51 2.19
C ASN A 367 23.83 8.82 2.87
N THR A 368 23.57 7.71 3.54
CA THR A 368 24.59 6.78 4.05
C THR A 368 24.74 5.60 3.09
N ALA A 369 25.74 5.65 2.21
CA ALA A 369 26.04 4.54 1.31
C ALA A 369 26.77 3.41 2.06
N LEU A 370 26.24 2.17 1.99
CA LEU A 370 26.80 1.01 2.68
C LEU A 370 27.66 0.12 1.76
N PRO A 371 28.79 -0.43 2.25
CA PRO A 371 29.62 -1.37 1.48
C PRO A 371 29.07 -2.81 1.55
N ALA A 372 29.41 -3.62 0.54
CA ALA A 372 29.01 -5.03 0.42
C ALA A 372 29.30 -5.88 1.67
N ALA A 373 30.39 -5.60 2.39
CA ALA A 373 30.73 -6.29 3.65
C ALA A 373 29.66 -6.12 4.74
N THR A 374 28.96 -4.98 4.75
CA THR A 374 27.81 -4.71 5.63
C THR A 374 26.54 -5.35 5.07
N THR A 375 26.35 -5.36 3.75
CA THR A 375 25.05 -5.67 3.10
C THR A 375 24.92 -7.03 2.44
N ARG A 376 25.94 -7.90 2.48
CA ARG A 376 25.79 -9.32 2.13
C ARG A 376 24.95 -10.10 3.16
N LEU A 377 24.41 -11.24 2.75
CA LEU A 377 23.89 -12.30 3.63
C LEU A 377 25.00 -13.01 4.44
N PRO A 378 24.67 -13.72 5.55
CA PRO A 378 25.67 -14.45 6.34
C PRO A 378 26.22 -15.68 5.61
N ARG A 379 27.52 -15.92 5.79
CA ARG A 379 28.26 -17.11 5.30
C ARG A 379 28.33 -18.26 6.30
N ASN A 380 28.04 -18.00 7.57
CA ASN A 380 28.02 -18.99 8.65
C ASN A 380 26.98 -18.60 9.70
N HIS A 381 26.55 -19.55 10.54
CA HIS A 381 25.50 -19.35 11.55
C HIS A 381 25.88 -18.39 12.69
N ASN A 382 27.11 -17.88 12.73
CA ASN A 382 27.56 -16.88 13.69
C ASN A 382 27.47 -15.45 13.13
N GLU A 383 27.25 -15.28 11.82
CA GLU A 383 26.96 -13.98 11.19
C GLU A 383 25.45 -13.72 11.01
N GLY A 384 24.60 -14.74 11.17
CA GLY A 384 23.14 -14.64 11.03
C GLY A 384 22.47 -15.98 10.73
N ASP A 385 21.18 -15.95 10.42
CA ASP A 385 20.40 -17.12 10.05
C ASP A 385 20.71 -17.56 8.60
N ILE A 386 20.90 -18.87 8.42
CA ILE A 386 20.97 -19.57 7.12
C ILE A 386 19.88 -20.66 7.16
N PRO A 387 19.10 -20.92 6.09
CA PRO A 387 18.15 -22.04 6.08
C PRO A 387 18.84 -23.37 6.40
N LEU A 388 18.21 -24.27 7.15
CA LEU A 388 18.73 -25.61 7.40
C LEU A 388 18.42 -26.49 6.18
N MET A 389 19.46 -26.90 5.45
CA MET A 389 19.33 -27.63 4.19
C MET A 389 19.80 -29.07 4.33
N ALA A 390 19.15 -29.99 3.64
CA ALA A 390 19.65 -31.35 3.43
C ALA A 390 19.98 -31.61 1.96
N PHE A 391 21.16 -32.17 1.69
CA PHE A 391 21.57 -32.59 0.35
C PHE A 391 21.71 -34.11 0.33
N SER A 392 21.02 -34.78 -0.60
CA SER A 392 21.26 -36.20 -0.94
C SER A 392 22.33 -36.27 -2.03
N THR A 393 23.60 -36.12 -1.65
CA THR A 393 24.73 -35.77 -2.53
C THR A 393 24.85 -36.69 -3.75
N GLY A 394 25.01 -36.13 -4.96
CA GLY A 394 24.98 -36.86 -6.23
C GLY A 394 26.37 -37.12 -6.82
N ALA A 395 26.54 -38.23 -7.54
CA ALA A 395 27.82 -38.53 -8.18
C ALA A 395 28.17 -37.63 -9.38
N VAL A 396 27.20 -36.91 -9.97
CA VAL A 396 27.42 -36.07 -11.17
C VAL A 396 27.03 -34.60 -10.99
N ASP A 397 26.14 -34.27 -10.04
CA ASP A 397 26.02 -32.91 -9.52
C ASP A 397 26.46 -32.87 -8.05
N ALA A 398 27.55 -32.15 -7.74
CA ALA A 398 27.93 -31.82 -6.37
C ALA A 398 27.41 -30.42 -6.04
N LEU A 399 26.09 -30.27 -5.96
CA LEU A 399 25.40 -28.98 -5.72
C LEU A 399 25.87 -28.29 -4.42
N GLU A 400 26.38 -29.06 -3.46
CA GLU A 400 27.07 -28.55 -2.27
C GLU A 400 28.28 -27.64 -2.62
N CYS A 401 28.95 -27.86 -3.75
CA CYS A 401 30.02 -27.01 -4.24
C CYS A 401 29.51 -25.67 -4.79
N VAL A 402 28.26 -25.59 -5.26
CA VAL A 402 27.63 -24.31 -5.62
C VAL A 402 27.31 -23.51 -4.35
N MET A 403 26.78 -24.13 -3.30
CA MET A 403 26.60 -23.48 -1.98
C MET A 403 27.92 -22.89 -1.43
N ARG A 404 29.04 -23.58 -1.66
CA ARG A 404 30.38 -23.12 -1.31
C ARG A 404 30.80 -21.89 -2.14
N LYS A 405 30.49 -21.85 -3.44
CA LYS A 405 30.79 -20.71 -4.35
C LYS A 405 29.87 -19.50 -4.14
N ILE A 406 28.61 -19.73 -3.72
CA ILE A 406 27.68 -18.73 -3.16
C ILE A 406 28.27 -18.08 -1.90
N GLY A 407 29.26 -18.73 -1.26
CA GLY A 407 30.14 -18.15 -0.24
C GLY A 407 29.83 -18.59 1.19
N VAL A 408 29.18 -19.74 1.36
CA VAL A 408 29.01 -20.38 2.68
C VAL A 408 30.35 -20.96 3.15
N ASP A 409 30.73 -20.74 4.40
CA ASP A 409 31.99 -21.26 4.97
C ASP A 409 31.94 -22.81 5.07
N ASP A 410 33.07 -23.47 4.77
CA ASP A 410 33.22 -24.94 4.80
C ASP A 410 32.77 -25.59 6.14
N SER A 411 32.74 -24.84 7.24
CA SER A 411 32.27 -25.29 8.55
C SER A 411 30.76 -25.52 8.66
N GLU A 412 29.96 -25.01 7.72
CA GLU A 412 28.50 -25.26 7.70
C GLU A 412 28.12 -26.61 7.09
N PHE A 413 29.06 -27.28 6.41
CA PHE A 413 28.82 -28.54 5.70
C PHE A 413 29.13 -29.71 6.63
N THR A 414 28.10 -30.24 7.29
CA THR A 414 28.26 -31.26 8.33
C THR A 414 27.39 -32.49 8.10
N ALA A 415 27.66 -33.57 8.85
CA ALA A 415 26.71 -34.66 8.99
C ALA A 415 25.47 -34.17 9.77
N PRO A 416 24.29 -34.84 9.68
CA PRO A 416 23.05 -34.43 10.35
C PRO A 416 23.04 -34.43 11.90
N ALA A 417 24.16 -34.80 12.52
CA ALA A 417 24.41 -34.71 13.97
C ALA A 417 25.39 -33.58 14.35
N GLY A 418 25.84 -32.78 13.37
CA GLY A 418 26.64 -31.58 13.56
C GLY A 418 25.78 -30.35 13.88
N SER A 419 26.40 -29.18 13.79
CA SER A 419 25.77 -27.87 14.01
C SER A 419 25.78 -26.96 12.78
N GLY A 420 26.28 -27.44 11.64
CA GLY A 420 26.34 -26.69 10.40
C GLY A 420 24.96 -26.60 9.72
N ARG A 421 24.73 -25.54 8.95
CA ARG A 421 23.43 -25.29 8.32
C ARG A 421 23.20 -26.04 7.00
N ILE A 422 24.21 -26.76 6.50
CA ILE A 422 24.11 -27.65 5.33
C ILE A 422 24.43 -29.09 5.77
N HIS A 423 23.41 -29.93 5.82
CA HIS A 423 23.54 -31.34 6.18
C HIS A 423 23.71 -32.22 4.94
N LEU A 424 24.91 -32.81 4.80
CA LEU A 424 25.19 -33.76 3.72
C LEU A 424 24.75 -35.17 4.12
N TYR A 425 23.88 -35.78 3.32
CA TYR A 425 23.55 -37.20 3.33
C TYR A 425 24.17 -37.85 2.10
N MET A 426 24.82 -38.99 2.26
CA MET A 426 25.38 -39.72 1.12
C MET A 426 24.25 -40.34 0.30
N GLY A 427 24.13 -39.96 -0.98
CA GLY A 427 23.24 -40.65 -1.93
C GLY A 427 23.50 -42.17 -1.97
N LEU A 428 22.46 -42.97 -2.25
CA LEU A 428 22.61 -44.42 -2.31
C LEU A 428 23.51 -44.83 -3.48
N THR A 429 24.26 -45.91 -3.29
CA THR A 429 24.96 -46.59 -4.40
C THR A 429 24.15 -47.80 -4.80
N ASP A 430 23.69 -47.80 -6.05
CA ASP A 430 22.94 -48.91 -6.63
C ASP A 430 23.79 -49.62 -7.68
N HIS A 431 23.76 -50.95 -7.59
CA HIS A 431 24.48 -51.89 -8.45
C HIS A 431 23.51 -52.68 -9.36
N ASN A 432 22.21 -52.38 -9.29
CA ASN A 432 21.13 -53.23 -9.79
C ASN A 432 20.06 -52.45 -10.57
N SER A 433 20.36 -51.23 -11.05
CA SER A 433 19.46 -50.44 -11.90
C SER A 433 19.13 -51.22 -13.18
N GLN A 434 17.84 -51.25 -13.53
CA GLN A 434 17.30 -52.31 -14.40
C GLN A 434 17.65 -52.14 -15.89
N ASN A 435 18.23 -51.00 -16.28
CA ASN A 435 18.37 -50.59 -17.68
C ASN A 435 19.79 -50.76 -18.26
N HIS A 436 20.84 -51.03 -17.47
CA HIS A 436 22.23 -51.00 -17.93
C HIS A 436 23.12 -52.21 -17.53
N THR A 437 24.16 -52.47 -18.33
CA THR A 437 24.92 -53.75 -18.35
C THR A 437 26.29 -53.68 -17.69
N SER A 438 26.45 -52.83 -16.66
CA SER A 438 27.72 -52.62 -15.94
C SER A 438 27.47 -52.36 -14.44
N THR A 439 28.51 -52.47 -13.61
CA THR A 439 28.37 -52.90 -12.21
C THR A 439 28.17 -51.82 -11.15
N ILE A 440 28.20 -50.53 -11.50
CA ILE A 440 27.76 -49.41 -10.64
C ILE A 440 27.27 -48.30 -11.58
N TRP A 441 26.06 -47.76 -11.36
CA TRP A 441 25.56 -46.64 -12.18
C TRP A 441 24.86 -45.54 -11.37
N ALA A 442 23.94 -45.85 -10.45
CA ALA A 442 23.49 -44.85 -9.49
C ALA A 442 24.51 -44.76 -8.33
N SER A 443 24.97 -43.57 -7.98
CA SER A 443 25.85 -43.38 -6.82
C SER A 443 25.70 -42.02 -6.15
N GLY A 444 25.88 -42.01 -4.83
CA GLY A 444 26.09 -40.79 -4.07
C GLY A 444 27.45 -40.18 -4.32
N GLY A 445 27.50 -38.85 -4.22
CA GLY A 445 28.72 -38.05 -4.36
C GLY A 445 29.59 -38.01 -3.10
N ALA A 446 30.15 -36.83 -2.85
CA ALA A 446 30.95 -36.56 -1.67
C ALA A 446 30.10 -36.47 -0.40
N LYS A 447 30.71 -36.45 0.78
CA LYS A 447 29.96 -36.29 2.04
C LYS A 447 30.77 -35.65 3.15
N ALA A 448 30.08 -35.19 4.20
CA ALA A 448 30.75 -34.79 5.44
C ALA A 448 31.20 -36.02 6.25
N THR A 449 32.17 -35.81 7.14
CA THR A 449 32.64 -36.88 8.04
C THR A 449 31.51 -37.28 8.99
N GLY A 450 31.11 -38.55 8.96
CA GLY A 450 30.00 -39.08 9.76
C GLY A 450 28.62 -39.00 9.09
N SER A 451 28.52 -38.53 7.85
CA SER A 451 27.25 -38.51 7.11
C SER A 451 26.65 -39.92 6.94
N PRO A 452 25.36 -40.12 7.28
CA PRO A 452 24.63 -41.33 6.96
C PRO A 452 24.25 -41.36 5.48
N ASN A 453 23.62 -42.46 5.07
CA ASN A 453 22.96 -42.59 3.78
C ASN A 453 21.65 -41.79 3.73
N GLU A 454 21.21 -41.39 2.54
CA GLU A 454 20.01 -40.59 2.30
C GLU A 454 18.67 -41.23 2.69
N ASP A 455 18.60 -42.56 2.83
CA ASP A 455 17.37 -43.24 3.27
C ASP A 455 16.91 -42.71 4.64
N GLN A 456 17.86 -42.27 5.47
CA GLN A 456 17.61 -41.66 6.78
C GLN A 456 17.07 -40.22 6.71
N LEU A 457 17.08 -39.58 5.54
CA LEU A 457 16.46 -38.28 5.29
C LEU A 457 14.97 -38.43 4.96
N TRP A 458 14.63 -39.32 4.03
CA TRP A 458 13.28 -39.40 3.46
C TRP A 458 12.40 -40.56 3.97
N SER A 459 12.95 -41.57 4.64
CA SER A 459 12.16 -42.70 5.17
C SER A 459 11.19 -42.31 6.29
N THR A 460 11.33 -41.12 6.91
CA THR A 460 10.40 -40.65 7.94
C THR A 460 10.08 -39.16 7.78
N GLN A 461 8.81 -38.79 8.01
CA GLN A 461 8.37 -37.40 8.07
C GLN A 461 9.22 -36.54 9.04
N THR A 462 9.57 -37.11 10.20
CA THR A 462 10.32 -36.42 11.26
C THR A 462 11.78 -36.16 10.89
N ALA A 463 12.32 -36.80 9.85
CA ALA A 463 13.62 -36.46 9.30
C ALA A 463 13.53 -35.27 8.33
N LEU A 464 12.62 -35.32 7.35
CA LEU A 464 12.36 -34.21 6.41
C LEU A 464 11.96 -32.92 7.12
N ASN A 465 11.00 -32.98 8.06
CA ASN A 465 10.43 -31.79 8.71
C ASN A 465 11.41 -31.00 9.62
N LYS A 466 12.67 -31.44 9.75
CA LYS A 466 13.74 -30.65 10.38
C LYS A 466 14.29 -29.56 9.47
N TYR A 467 14.13 -29.71 8.17
CA TYR A 467 14.77 -28.89 7.15
C TYR A 467 13.84 -27.79 6.64
N ASP A 468 14.43 -26.68 6.24
CA ASP A 468 13.77 -25.63 5.47
C ASP A 468 13.79 -25.98 3.97
N MET A 469 14.86 -26.67 3.51
CA MET A 469 15.07 -27.04 2.12
C MET A 469 15.70 -28.44 1.98
N VAL A 470 15.31 -29.20 0.94
CA VAL A 470 15.90 -30.48 0.59
C VAL A 470 16.29 -30.50 -0.89
N PHE A 471 17.51 -30.98 -1.18
CA PHE A 471 18.12 -31.01 -2.50
C PHE A 471 18.40 -32.45 -2.94
N PHE A 472 17.94 -32.79 -4.15
CA PHE A 472 18.15 -34.07 -4.81
C PHE A 472 18.95 -33.89 -6.12
N PRO A 473 20.29 -33.74 -6.05
CA PRO A 473 21.17 -33.78 -7.21
C PRO A 473 21.07 -35.09 -8.01
N CYS A 474 21.60 -35.10 -9.24
CA CYS A 474 21.62 -36.31 -10.05
C CYS A 474 22.67 -37.31 -9.56
N GLN A 475 22.23 -38.55 -9.32
CA GLN A 475 23.08 -39.69 -8.93
C GLN A 475 23.61 -40.50 -10.13
N ALA A 476 23.53 -39.94 -11.34
CA ALA A 476 23.88 -40.52 -12.65
C ALA A 476 22.94 -41.59 -13.23
N ASP A 477 22.03 -42.14 -12.44
CA ASP A 477 20.99 -43.10 -12.86
C ASP A 477 19.81 -43.05 -11.87
N GLN A 478 18.69 -43.68 -12.21
CA GLN A 478 17.56 -43.89 -11.31
C GLN A 478 17.85 -45.07 -10.38
N ALA A 479 18.19 -44.80 -9.13
CA ALA A 479 18.31 -45.88 -8.13
C ALA A 479 16.97 -46.60 -7.91
N ASP A 480 17.02 -47.92 -7.70
CA ASP A 480 15.90 -48.89 -7.72
C ASP A 480 14.57 -48.35 -7.13
N PRO A 481 13.45 -48.38 -7.88
CA PRO A 481 12.14 -47.94 -7.40
C PRO A 481 11.66 -48.59 -6.09
N THR A 482 12.15 -49.78 -5.75
CA THR A 482 11.82 -50.45 -4.47
C THR A 482 12.40 -49.73 -3.25
N LEU A 483 13.45 -48.92 -3.42
CA LEU A 483 14.00 -48.04 -2.38
C LEU A 483 13.06 -46.87 -2.06
N ARG A 484 12.30 -46.39 -3.05
CA ARG A 484 11.40 -45.23 -2.97
C ARG A 484 9.94 -45.65 -2.95
N SER A 485 9.56 -46.40 -1.92
CA SER A 485 8.18 -46.89 -1.75
C SER A 485 7.14 -45.75 -1.69
N PRO A 486 5.84 -46.00 -1.98
CA PRO A 486 4.80 -44.96 -1.92
C PRO A 486 4.69 -44.22 -0.58
N ALA A 487 5.10 -44.82 0.53
CA ALA A 487 5.16 -44.15 1.83
C ALA A 487 6.27 -43.08 1.90
N VAL A 488 7.40 -43.30 1.23
CA VAL A 488 8.49 -42.31 1.10
C VAL A 488 8.04 -41.14 0.24
N HIS A 489 7.39 -41.43 -0.90
CA HIS A 489 6.81 -40.41 -1.77
C HIS A 489 5.76 -39.56 -1.01
N GLN A 490 4.91 -40.19 -0.19
CA GLN A 490 3.97 -39.47 0.67
C GLN A 490 4.66 -38.62 1.76
N ASN A 491 5.77 -39.07 2.37
CA ASN A 491 6.55 -38.25 3.32
C ASN A 491 7.01 -36.94 2.65
N LEU A 492 7.48 -37.02 1.39
CA LEU A 492 7.98 -35.88 0.64
C LEU A 492 6.86 -34.89 0.26
N VAL A 493 5.71 -35.41 -0.21
CA VAL A 493 4.49 -34.63 -0.46
C VAL A 493 4.01 -33.91 0.80
N ASN A 494 3.95 -34.62 1.92
CA ASN A 494 3.57 -34.05 3.22
C ASN A 494 4.55 -32.96 3.70
N TYR A 495 5.85 -33.14 3.46
CA TYR A 495 6.89 -32.16 3.82
C TYR A 495 6.70 -30.87 3.02
N ALA A 496 6.54 -30.95 1.69
CA ALA A 496 6.25 -29.78 0.87
C ALA A 496 4.91 -29.11 1.26
N ASN A 497 3.87 -29.90 1.54
CA ASN A 497 2.57 -29.41 2.00
C ASN A 497 2.62 -28.73 3.39
N ALA A 498 3.67 -28.96 4.19
CA ALA A 498 3.90 -28.28 5.47
C ALA A 498 4.71 -26.97 5.33
N GLY A 499 5.15 -26.63 4.11
CA GLY A 499 6.02 -25.49 3.83
C GLY A 499 7.39 -25.87 3.25
N GLY A 500 7.67 -27.16 3.07
CA GLY A 500 8.97 -27.65 2.62
C GLY A 500 9.36 -27.11 1.25
N ARG A 501 10.65 -26.82 1.08
CA ARG A 501 11.25 -26.53 -0.22
C ARG A 501 11.96 -27.77 -0.77
N ILE A 502 11.77 -28.06 -2.05
CA ILE A 502 12.39 -29.20 -2.75
C ILE A 502 13.05 -28.71 -4.05
N PHE A 503 14.31 -29.08 -4.25
CA PHE A 503 15.01 -29.01 -5.53
C PHE A 503 15.31 -30.43 -6.03
N ALA A 504 15.05 -30.70 -7.31
CA ALA A 504 15.43 -31.94 -7.98
C ALA A 504 15.95 -31.65 -9.40
N THR A 505 16.87 -32.46 -9.91
CA THR A 505 17.46 -32.29 -11.26
C THR A 505 17.63 -33.64 -11.98
N HIS A 506 17.42 -33.63 -13.30
CA HIS A 506 17.71 -34.76 -14.19
C HIS A 506 17.06 -36.04 -13.64
N PHE A 507 17.82 -37.12 -13.36
CA PHE A 507 17.24 -38.40 -12.93
C PHE A 507 16.54 -38.34 -11.57
N SER A 508 16.72 -37.27 -10.78
CA SER A 508 15.93 -37.02 -9.59
C SER A 508 14.46 -36.62 -9.88
N TYR A 509 14.01 -36.61 -11.15
CA TYR A 509 12.59 -36.57 -11.50
C TYR A 509 11.76 -37.64 -10.80
N ILE A 510 12.37 -38.77 -10.40
CA ILE A 510 11.73 -39.88 -9.68
C ILE A 510 11.03 -39.47 -8.38
N TRP A 511 11.38 -38.33 -7.80
CA TRP A 511 10.70 -37.74 -6.63
C TRP A 511 9.36 -37.04 -6.98
N LEU A 512 9.08 -36.84 -8.26
CA LEU A 512 7.96 -36.07 -8.81
C LEU A 512 7.10 -36.95 -9.75
N TYR A 513 7.77 -37.67 -10.65
CA TYR A 513 7.20 -38.73 -11.46
C TYR A 513 6.56 -39.83 -10.59
N GLN A 514 5.36 -40.28 -10.98
CA GLN A 514 4.51 -41.23 -10.23
C GLN A 514 4.19 -40.85 -8.75
N THR A 515 4.61 -39.67 -8.29
CA THR A 515 4.36 -39.14 -6.94
C THR A 515 3.10 -38.29 -6.95
N ALA A 516 1.92 -38.87 -6.68
CA ALA A 516 0.70 -38.08 -6.59
C ALA A 516 0.74 -37.14 -5.36
N PRO A 517 0.42 -35.83 -5.48
CA PRO A 517 -0.12 -35.12 -6.66
C PRO A 517 0.93 -34.45 -7.57
N PHE A 518 2.23 -34.48 -7.23
CA PHE A 518 3.30 -33.89 -8.04
C PHE A 518 3.34 -34.43 -9.47
N SER A 519 2.99 -35.71 -9.67
CA SER A 519 2.92 -36.35 -10.99
C SER A 519 1.84 -35.77 -11.92
N ALA A 520 1.01 -34.83 -11.45
CA ALA A 520 0.04 -34.08 -12.24
C ALA A 520 0.48 -32.63 -12.54
N THR A 521 1.75 -32.28 -12.29
CA THR A 521 2.33 -30.95 -12.57
C THR A 521 3.01 -30.85 -13.94
N ALA A 522 3.26 -31.98 -14.60
CA ALA A 522 3.89 -32.08 -15.92
C ALA A 522 3.38 -33.33 -16.67
N GLN A 523 3.47 -33.31 -18.00
CA GLN A 523 3.24 -34.47 -18.87
C GLN A 523 4.51 -35.31 -18.92
N TRP A 524 4.69 -36.18 -17.94
CA TRP A 524 5.90 -36.99 -17.79
C TRP A 524 6.08 -38.03 -18.90
N HIS A 525 7.23 -37.98 -19.55
CA HIS A 525 7.68 -38.92 -20.57
C HIS A 525 9.18 -39.08 -20.40
N VAL A 526 9.55 -40.07 -19.61
CA VAL A 526 10.88 -40.19 -19.01
C VAL A 526 11.80 -41.14 -19.80
N GLU A 527 13.11 -41.03 -19.57
CA GLU A 527 14.18 -41.81 -20.22
C GLU A 527 14.32 -41.56 -21.74
N GLN A 528 14.00 -40.36 -22.22
CA GLN A 528 14.02 -40.07 -23.66
C GLN A 528 15.43 -40.13 -24.28
N HIS A 529 15.49 -40.81 -25.43
CA HIS A 529 16.72 -41.08 -26.18
C HIS A 529 16.53 -40.87 -27.70
N PRO A 530 17.44 -40.13 -28.37
CA PRO A 530 18.60 -39.43 -27.81
C PRO A 530 18.17 -38.31 -26.84
N SER A 531 19.07 -37.88 -25.97
CA SER A 531 18.83 -36.71 -25.11
C SER A 531 19.29 -35.43 -25.83
N PRO A 532 18.73 -34.24 -25.54
CA PRO A 532 19.02 -33.02 -26.29
C PRO A 532 20.50 -32.63 -26.27
N ALA A 533 20.98 -32.05 -27.37
CA ALA A 533 22.35 -31.52 -27.43
C ALA A 533 22.55 -30.29 -26.50
N ASN A 534 23.78 -30.08 -26.01
CA ASN A 534 24.17 -28.85 -25.32
C ASN A 534 23.86 -27.62 -26.21
N GLN A 535 23.06 -26.68 -25.74
CA GLN A 535 22.50 -25.61 -26.55
C GLN A 535 22.09 -24.37 -25.74
N THR A 536 21.40 -23.41 -26.37
CA THR A 536 20.82 -22.24 -25.68
C THR A 536 19.55 -22.62 -24.94
N GLY A 537 19.50 -22.36 -23.63
CA GLY A 537 18.25 -22.25 -22.87
C GLY A 537 17.66 -20.84 -23.02
N TYR A 538 16.36 -20.78 -23.27
CA TYR A 538 15.58 -19.57 -23.52
C TYR A 538 14.65 -19.30 -22.34
N VAL A 539 14.88 -18.21 -21.60
CA VAL A 539 14.08 -17.85 -20.42
C VAL A 539 12.72 -17.31 -20.88
N ASP A 540 11.62 -17.82 -20.31
CA ASP A 540 10.30 -17.22 -20.50
C ASP A 540 10.23 -15.87 -19.76
N THR A 541 10.28 -14.77 -20.51
CA THR A 541 10.16 -13.41 -19.97
C THR A 541 8.72 -12.89 -19.93
N SER A 542 7.71 -13.74 -20.14
CA SER A 542 6.29 -13.33 -20.12
C SER A 542 5.75 -12.99 -18.73
N PHE A 543 6.41 -13.48 -17.67
CA PHE A 543 6.02 -13.27 -16.27
C PHE A 543 7.14 -12.57 -15.45
N PRO A 544 6.80 -11.89 -14.34
CA PRO A 544 7.73 -10.96 -13.68
C PRO A 544 9.04 -11.60 -13.19
N LYS A 545 9.00 -12.83 -12.68
CA LYS A 545 10.20 -13.52 -12.18
C LYS A 545 11.10 -14.02 -13.31
N GLY A 546 10.55 -14.52 -14.42
CA GLY A 546 11.33 -14.89 -15.60
C GLY A 546 12.01 -13.67 -16.25
N GLN A 547 11.31 -12.54 -16.34
CA GLN A 547 11.92 -11.27 -16.75
C GLN A 547 13.03 -10.80 -15.77
N ALA A 548 12.86 -11.02 -14.46
CA ALA A 548 13.89 -10.72 -13.47
C ALA A 548 15.11 -11.65 -13.59
N LEU A 549 14.92 -12.96 -13.80
CA LEU A 549 15.98 -13.93 -14.08
C LEU A 549 16.78 -13.53 -15.32
N ALA A 550 16.10 -13.24 -16.43
CA ALA A 550 16.73 -12.82 -17.68
C ALA A 550 17.64 -11.59 -17.50
N GLN A 551 17.22 -10.60 -16.71
CA GLN A 551 18.02 -9.42 -16.41
C GLN A 551 19.11 -9.70 -15.36
N TRP A 552 18.87 -10.58 -14.39
CA TRP A 552 19.85 -10.96 -13.38
C TRP A 552 21.05 -11.71 -14.01
N LEU A 553 20.80 -12.64 -14.94
CA LEU A 553 21.84 -13.35 -15.70
C LEU A 553 22.78 -12.41 -16.45
N MET A 554 22.27 -11.28 -16.94
CA MET A 554 23.07 -10.20 -17.52
C MET A 554 23.89 -9.47 -16.45
N ASN A 555 23.27 -9.14 -15.30
CA ASN A 555 23.91 -8.43 -14.19
C ASN A 555 25.10 -9.21 -13.59
N VAL A 556 25.02 -10.54 -13.52
CA VAL A 556 26.10 -11.41 -13.00
C VAL A 556 27.08 -11.91 -14.06
N GLY A 557 26.89 -11.54 -15.32
CA GLY A 557 27.72 -11.99 -16.44
C GLY A 557 27.59 -13.48 -16.77
N ALA A 558 26.51 -14.15 -16.36
CA ALA A 558 26.18 -15.50 -16.78
C ALA A 558 25.70 -15.54 -18.24
N SER A 559 25.22 -14.42 -18.77
CA SER A 559 24.87 -14.24 -20.18
C SER A 559 25.34 -12.90 -20.75
N THR A 560 25.47 -12.85 -22.08
CA THR A 560 25.68 -11.63 -22.87
C THR A 560 24.43 -11.21 -23.65
N THR A 561 23.34 -11.98 -23.58
CA THR A 561 22.10 -11.74 -24.32
C THR A 561 20.89 -11.97 -23.41
N LEU A 562 20.05 -10.95 -23.26
CA LEU A 562 18.85 -11.00 -22.41
C LEU A 562 17.99 -12.23 -22.74
N GLY A 563 17.58 -12.97 -21.71
CA GLY A 563 16.69 -14.13 -21.84
C GLY A 563 17.34 -15.39 -22.45
N ARG A 564 18.66 -15.46 -22.55
CA ARG A 564 19.39 -16.64 -23.04
C ARG A 564 20.48 -17.09 -22.07
N ILE A 565 20.76 -18.39 -22.00
CA ILE A 565 21.88 -18.95 -21.23
C ILE A 565 22.44 -20.21 -21.93
N PRO A 566 23.75 -20.49 -21.92
CA PRO A 566 24.27 -21.79 -22.37
C PRO A 566 23.94 -22.90 -21.36
N LEU A 567 23.31 -23.97 -21.81
CA LEU A 567 23.00 -25.17 -21.03
C LEU A 567 23.83 -26.38 -21.51
N GLN A 568 24.14 -27.29 -20.59
CA GLN A 568 24.92 -28.51 -20.86
C GLN A 568 24.34 -29.73 -20.13
N VAL A 569 24.51 -30.90 -20.75
CA VAL A 569 24.01 -32.21 -20.28
C VAL A 569 22.51 -32.17 -19.96
N ILE A 570 21.76 -31.86 -21.01
CA ILE A 570 20.32 -31.60 -21.00
C ILE A 570 19.55 -32.92 -21.19
N ARG A 571 18.35 -32.97 -20.64
CA ARG A 571 17.38 -34.07 -20.72
C ARG A 571 16.02 -33.55 -21.19
N HIS A 572 15.09 -34.48 -21.31
CA HIS A 572 13.72 -34.26 -21.72
C HIS A 572 12.92 -35.41 -21.09
N ASP A 573 12.69 -35.31 -19.78
CA ASP A 573 11.96 -36.32 -19.00
C ASP A 573 10.47 -35.92 -18.82
N HIS A 574 10.05 -34.78 -19.38
CA HIS A 574 8.67 -34.32 -19.49
C HIS A 574 8.42 -33.56 -20.81
N ASP A 575 7.28 -33.82 -21.46
CA ASP A 575 6.92 -33.22 -22.76
C ASP A 575 6.22 -31.85 -22.63
N ASP A 576 5.62 -31.53 -21.47
CA ASP A 576 4.86 -30.28 -21.21
C ASP A 576 4.68 -30.03 -19.69
N VAL A 577 4.36 -28.80 -19.28
CA VAL A 577 4.12 -28.39 -17.88
C VAL A 577 2.65 -28.01 -17.69
N ILE A 578 2.01 -28.58 -16.65
CA ILE A 578 0.56 -28.48 -16.43
C ILE A 578 0.24 -27.30 -15.48
N PRO A 579 -0.51 -26.26 -15.92
CA PRO A 579 -0.90 -25.14 -15.06
C PRO A 579 -1.68 -25.59 -13.81
N PRO A 580 -1.50 -24.94 -12.65
CA PRO A 580 -0.80 -23.67 -12.41
C PRO A 580 0.71 -23.79 -12.13
N SER A 581 1.34 -24.91 -12.51
CA SER A 581 2.81 -25.02 -12.53
C SER A 581 3.39 -24.06 -13.57
N GLN A 582 4.55 -23.48 -13.28
CA GLN A 582 5.18 -22.44 -14.11
C GLN A 582 6.39 -23.00 -14.86
N SER A 583 6.39 -22.91 -16.19
CA SER A 583 7.61 -23.08 -16.99
C SER A 583 8.47 -21.83 -16.93
N TRP A 584 9.79 -21.99 -16.84
CA TRP A 584 10.74 -20.87 -16.77
C TRP A 584 11.71 -20.83 -17.94
N MET A 585 11.98 -21.96 -18.58
CA MET A 585 12.98 -22.06 -19.64
C MET A 585 12.67 -23.17 -20.64
N THR A 586 12.81 -22.87 -21.94
CA THR A 586 12.74 -23.83 -23.06
C THR A 586 14.11 -24.02 -23.73
N ILE A 587 14.21 -25.03 -24.58
CA ILE A 587 15.25 -25.18 -25.60
C ILE A 587 14.62 -25.22 -27.00
N ASP A 588 15.34 -24.69 -28.00
CA ASP A 588 14.81 -24.50 -29.36
C ASP A 588 15.87 -24.66 -30.48
N ASP A 589 17.15 -24.90 -30.14
CA ASP A 589 18.22 -24.99 -31.15
C ASP A 589 18.35 -26.41 -31.75
N ASP A 590 17.94 -27.44 -31.00
CA ASP A 590 17.88 -28.84 -31.46
C ASP A 590 16.52 -29.14 -32.11
N PRO A 591 16.44 -29.42 -33.42
CA PRO A 591 15.19 -29.58 -34.15
C PRO A 591 14.39 -30.84 -33.78
N ASN A 592 14.93 -31.71 -32.93
CA ASN A 592 14.21 -32.86 -32.38
C ASN A 592 13.41 -32.50 -31.11
N PHE A 593 13.75 -31.38 -30.44
CA PHE A 593 13.16 -30.94 -29.17
C PHE A 593 12.70 -29.47 -29.20
N PRO A 594 11.94 -29.01 -30.22
CA PRO A 594 11.53 -27.61 -30.33
C PRO A 594 10.54 -27.23 -29.22
N GLY A 595 10.81 -26.14 -28.49
CA GLY A 595 10.00 -25.66 -27.37
C GLY A 595 10.04 -26.54 -26.11
N ALA A 596 10.92 -27.56 -26.06
CA ALA A 596 10.98 -28.48 -24.93
C ALA A 596 11.35 -27.75 -23.64
N ILE A 597 10.62 -28.02 -22.56
CA ILE A 597 10.77 -27.33 -21.27
C ILE A 597 11.90 -27.98 -20.47
N VAL A 598 12.77 -27.17 -19.89
CA VAL A 598 13.98 -27.64 -19.18
C VAL A 598 14.12 -27.10 -17.75
N HIS A 599 13.24 -26.19 -17.32
CA HIS A 599 13.19 -25.69 -15.93
C HIS A 599 11.75 -25.29 -15.58
N TYR A 600 11.21 -25.81 -14.48
CA TYR A 600 9.85 -25.48 -14.03
C TYR A 600 9.67 -25.50 -12.49
N THR A 601 8.69 -24.74 -11.99
CA THR A 601 8.31 -24.69 -10.57
C THR A 601 6.84 -25.04 -10.35
N PHE A 602 6.51 -25.49 -9.14
CA PHE A 602 5.14 -25.47 -8.65
C PHE A 602 5.08 -25.25 -7.13
N ASN A 603 4.01 -24.60 -6.69
CA ASN A 603 3.72 -24.40 -5.27
C ASN A 603 2.91 -25.57 -4.70
N THR A 604 3.05 -25.82 -3.40
CA THR A 604 2.37 -26.91 -2.68
C THR A 604 1.55 -26.38 -1.49
N PRO A 605 0.37 -26.95 -1.18
CA PRO A 605 -0.22 -28.15 -1.80
C PRO A 605 -0.75 -27.95 -3.23
N VAL A 606 -0.53 -28.95 -4.08
CA VAL A 606 -0.96 -28.93 -5.49
C VAL A 606 -2.49 -28.97 -5.56
N GLY A 607 -3.07 -28.12 -6.41
CA GLY A 607 -4.53 -28.05 -6.61
C GLY A 607 -5.30 -27.21 -5.59
N LEU A 608 -4.63 -26.62 -4.59
CA LEU A 608 -5.24 -25.61 -3.70
C LEU A 608 -5.04 -24.18 -4.26
N PRO A 609 -5.89 -23.21 -3.88
CA PRO A 609 -5.69 -21.80 -4.21
C PRO A 609 -4.37 -21.27 -3.65
N GLY A 610 -3.73 -20.31 -4.34
CA GLY A 610 -2.41 -19.79 -3.97
C GLY A 610 -2.30 -19.25 -2.53
N SER A 611 -3.39 -18.73 -1.95
CA SER A 611 -3.44 -18.29 -0.55
C SER A 611 -3.39 -19.42 0.49
N GLN A 612 -3.56 -20.68 0.06
CA GLN A 612 -3.42 -21.89 0.88
C GLN A 612 -2.12 -22.67 0.57
N GLN A 613 -1.30 -22.18 -0.37
CA GLN A 613 -0.01 -22.77 -0.72
C GLN A 613 1.12 -22.14 0.09
N CYS A 614 2.11 -22.95 0.45
CA CYS A 614 3.10 -22.61 1.47
C CYS A 614 4.48 -23.26 1.28
N GLY A 615 4.58 -24.36 0.51
CA GLY A 615 5.83 -24.95 0.05
C GLY A 615 6.03 -24.76 -1.45
N ARG A 616 7.19 -25.17 -1.95
CA ARG A 616 7.57 -25.07 -3.37
C ARG A 616 8.48 -26.22 -3.79
N VAL A 617 8.28 -26.67 -5.01
CA VAL A 617 9.12 -27.63 -5.71
C VAL A 617 9.65 -26.97 -6.98
N LEU A 618 10.90 -27.29 -7.31
CA LEU A 618 11.63 -26.82 -8.48
C LEU A 618 12.30 -28.03 -9.15
N PHE A 619 12.15 -28.14 -10.46
CA PHE A 619 12.78 -29.19 -11.27
C PHE A 619 13.58 -28.60 -12.45
N ASP A 620 14.80 -29.14 -12.64
CA ASP A 620 15.69 -28.83 -13.76
C ASP A 620 15.96 -30.08 -14.61
N ASP A 621 15.63 -30.03 -15.90
CA ASP A 621 15.86 -31.13 -16.85
C ASP A 621 17.29 -31.06 -17.45
N PHE A 622 18.29 -30.72 -16.63
CA PHE A 622 19.71 -30.64 -16.98
C PHE A 622 20.60 -30.67 -15.73
N HIS A 623 21.86 -31.12 -15.89
CA HIS A 623 22.88 -31.00 -14.84
C HIS A 623 23.31 -29.54 -14.63
N VAL A 624 23.42 -29.12 -13.38
CA VAL A 624 23.91 -27.78 -13.03
C VAL A 624 25.43 -27.77 -12.86
N GLU A 625 25.94 -28.73 -12.08
CA GLU A 625 27.34 -28.78 -11.64
C GLU A 625 27.95 -30.10 -12.07
N ASN A 626 28.03 -30.29 -13.40
CA ASN A 626 28.51 -31.51 -14.05
C ASN A 626 29.97 -31.86 -13.66
N THR A 627 30.11 -32.51 -12.52
CA THR A 627 31.35 -33.14 -12.05
C THR A 627 31.39 -34.55 -12.61
N SER A 628 32.37 -34.85 -13.44
CA SER A 628 32.45 -36.16 -14.11
C SER A 628 32.47 -37.30 -13.08
N PHE A 629 31.46 -38.17 -13.09
CA PHE A 629 31.13 -39.29 -12.17
C PHE A 629 32.22 -39.78 -11.19
N ALA A 630 33.46 -40.03 -11.65
CA ALA A 630 34.57 -40.47 -10.80
C ALA A 630 35.19 -39.38 -9.89
N ALA A 631 34.76 -38.12 -9.98
CA ALA A 631 35.33 -36.98 -9.26
C ALA A 631 34.84 -36.86 -7.81
N THR A 632 33.59 -37.24 -7.56
CA THR A 632 32.84 -37.05 -6.29
C THR A 632 32.77 -38.33 -5.44
N ILE A 633 32.73 -39.49 -6.08
CA ILE A 633 32.51 -40.79 -5.43
C ILE A 633 33.61 -41.07 -4.38
N GLY A 634 33.18 -41.35 -3.15
CA GLY A 634 34.06 -41.68 -2.03
C GLY A 634 34.91 -40.52 -1.51
N LYS A 635 34.63 -39.27 -1.92
CA LYS A 635 35.27 -38.07 -1.39
C LYS A 635 34.68 -37.66 -0.03
N ILE A 636 35.43 -36.81 0.66
CA ILE A 636 34.95 -36.06 1.82
C ILE A 636 34.98 -34.59 1.43
N PHE A 637 33.86 -33.90 1.62
CA PHE A 637 33.72 -32.48 1.30
C PHE A 637 34.80 -31.65 2.03
N PRO A 638 35.44 -30.65 1.40
CA PRO A 638 35.18 -30.11 0.05
C PRO A 638 36.20 -30.58 -1.02
N ALA A 639 36.64 -31.84 -0.99
CA ALA A 639 37.79 -32.30 -1.79
C ALA A 639 37.50 -32.50 -3.29
N GLU A 640 36.23 -32.62 -3.65
CA GLU A 640 35.65 -32.67 -4.99
C GLU A 640 35.44 -31.28 -5.61
N CYS A 641 35.12 -30.26 -4.79
CA CYS A 641 34.74 -28.93 -5.27
C CYS A 641 35.88 -28.21 -6.01
N VAL A 642 35.68 -27.97 -7.31
CA VAL A 642 36.64 -27.24 -8.15
C VAL A 642 36.70 -25.76 -7.76
N ALA A 643 37.89 -25.30 -7.38
CA ALA A 643 38.14 -23.90 -7.07
C ALA A 643 38.17 -23.04 -8.34
N GLY A 644 37.31 -22.02 -8.39
CA GLY A 644 37.18 -21.09 -9.51
C GLY A 644 35.97 -20.16 -9.36
N PRO A 645 35.73 -19.24 -10.31
CA PRO A 645 34.47 -18.51 -10.42
C PRO A 645 33.33 -19.46 -10.80
N MET A 646 32.08 -19.05 -10.52
CA MET A 646 30.90 -19.82 -10.94
C MET A 646 30.73 -19.84 -12.46
N THR A 647 30.30 -20.98 -13.01
CA THR A 647 29.84 -21.10 -14.40
C THR A 647 28.47 -20.44 -14.60
N PRO A 648 27.99 -20.22 -15.84
CA PRO A 648 26.64 -19.74 -16.08
C PRO A 648 25.54 -20.61 -15.44
N GLN A 649 25.66 -21.93 -15.51
CA GLN A 649 24.68 -22.85 -14.90
C GLN A 649 24.75 -22.83 -13.37
N GLU A 650 25.95 -22.74 -12.78
CA GLU A 650 26.10 -22.59 -11.32
C GLU A 650 25.47 -21.28 -10.82
N LYS A 651 25.56 -20.19 -11.59
CA LYS A 651 24.85 -18.94 -11.28
C LYS A 651 23.33 -19.04 -11.49
N LEU A 652 22.87 -19.76 -12.51
CA LEU A 652 21.45 -20.05 -12.67
C LEU A 652 20.89 -20.75 -11.42
N LEU A 653 21.63 -21.72 -10.86
CA LEU A 653 21.25 -22.36 -9.60
C LEU A 653 21.35 -21.43 -8.38
N GLU A 654 22.31 -20.52 -8.31
CA GLU A 654 22.32 -19.48 -7.26
C GLU A 654 20.99 -18.70 -7.24
N PHE A 655 20.50 -18.26 -8.41
CA PHE A 655 19.19 -17.63 -8.51
C PHE A 655 18.06 -18.56 -8.06
N MET A 656 18.05 -19.81 -8.55
CA MET A 656 17.03 -20.82 -8.20
C MET A 656 16.98 -21.12 -6.70
N ILE A 657 18.14 -21.22 -6.02
CA ILE A 657 18.23 -21.43 -4.58
C ILE A 657 17.58 -20.27 -3.84
N PHE A 658 17.84 -19.02 -4.24
CA PHE A 658 17.25 -17.85 -3.60
C PHE A 658 15.75 -17.67 -3.91
N ASP A 659 15.27 -17.95 -5.13
CA ASP A 659 13.82 -18.00 -5.40
C ASP A 659 13.12 -19.12 -4.62
N LEU A 660 13.69 -20.32 -4.60
CA LEU A 660 13.15 -21.47 -3.86
C LEU A 660 13.13 -21.20 -2.34
N ALA A 661 14.15 -20.52 -1.81
CA ALA A 661 14.21 -20.09 -0.40
C ALA A 661 13.25 -18.92 -0.08
N SER A 662 12.77 -18.18 -1.08
CA SER A 662 11.88 -17.04 -0.87
C SER A 662 10.51 -17.46 -0.30
N CYS A 663 9.78 -16.50 0.28
CA CYS A 663 8.44 -16.73 0.78
C CYS A 663 7.46 -17.01 -0.38
N ILE A 664 6.38 -17.76 -0.12
CA ILE A 664 5.49 -18.19 -1.22
C ILE A 664 4.56 -17.07 -1.69
N THR A 665 4.55 -16.89 -3.02
CA THR A 665 3.48 -16.29 -3.83
C THR A 665 3.23 -17.20 -5.04
N PRO A 666 2.11 -17.05 -5.77
CA PRO A 666 2.02 -17.47 -7.18
C PRO A 666 3.15 -16.83 -8.01
N ASP A 667 3.70 -17.55 -9.01
CA ASP A 667 4.71 -17.02 -9.94
C ASP A 667 4.09 -16.11 -11.01
N ILE A 668 2.87 -16.45 -11.48
CA ILE A 668 1.96 -15.53 -12.15
C ILE A 668 1.00 -14.96 -11.09
N PRO A 669 1.04 -13.65 -10.79
CA PRO A 669 0.07 -13.02 -9.90
C PRO A 669 -1.32 -13.02 -10.54
N THR A 670 -2.18 -13.99 -10.18
CA THR A 670 -3.60 -14.02 -10.57
C THR A 670 -4.38 -12.95 -9.79
N CYS A 671 -4.12 -11.69 -10.09
CA CYS A 671 -4.83 -10.58 -9.46
C CYS A 671 -6.31 -10.60 -9.88
N THR A 672 -7.19 -10.53 -8.88
CA THR A 672 -8.64 -10.45 -9.11
C THR A 672 -9.03 -8.98 -9.09
N THR A 673 -9.52 -8.48 -10.23
CA THR A 673 -9.90 -7.07 -10.39
C THR A 673 -10.99 -6.67 -9.39
N SER A 674 -10.70 -5.70 -8.54
CA SER A 674 -11.66 -5.15 -7.58
C SER A 674 -12.67 -4.28 -8.33
N SER A 675 -13.95 -4.63 -8.33
CA SER A 675 -14.97 -3.89 -9.09
C SER A 675 -15.22 -2.49 -8.53
N CYS A 676 -15.68 -1.58 -9.39
CA CYS A 676 -16.06 -0.20 -9.04
C CYS A 676 -16.89 -0.10 -7.74
N ALA A 677 -17.89 -0.97 -7.58
CA ALA A 677 -18.77 -1.02 -6.42
C ALA A 677 -18.03 -1.42 -5.13
N GLN A 678 -17.06 -2.34 -5.20
CA GLN A 678 -16.21 -2.73 -4.06
C GLN A 678 -15.22 -1.63 -3.67
N GLN A 679 -14.87 -0.73 -4.59
CA GLN A 679 -14.01 0.43 -4.34
C GLN A 679 -14.78 1.69 -3.90
N GLY A 680 -16.11 1.65 -3.84
CA GLY A 680 -16.95 2.84 -3.62
C GLY A 680 -16.95 3.85 -4.79
N VAL A 681 -16.35 3.50 -5.93
CA VAL A 681 -16.24 4.37 -7.10
C VAL A 681 -17.51 4.31 -7.94
N GLN A 682 -18.14 5.47 -8.15
CA GLN A 682 -19.40 5.59 -8.90
C GLN A 682 -19.19 6.02 -10.35
N CYS A 683 -18.11 6.76 -10.63
CA CYS A 683 -17.88 7.39 -11.92
C CYS A 683 -16.39 7.44 -12.31
N GLY A 684 -16.12 7.49 -13.62
CA GLY A 684 -14.79 7.73 -14.18
C GLY A 684 -13.82 6.54 -14.11
N PRO A 685 -12.54 6.76 -14.46
CA PRO A 685 -11.52 5.72 -14.44
C PRO A 685 -11.10 5.38 -13.00
N ALA A 686 -11.15 4.09 -12.65
CA ALA A 686 -10.59 3.55 -11.41
C ALA A 686 -9.48 2.54 -11.74
N GLY A 687 -8.43 2.48 -10.91
CA GLY A 687 -7.47 1.38 -10.97
C GLY A 687 -8.17 0.08 -10.58
N ASP A 688 -7.93 -1.03 -11.28
CA ASP A 688 -8.63 -2.30 -11.01
C ASP A 688 -8.03 -3.11 -9.83
N GLY A 689 -6.97 -2.60 -9.19
CA GLY A 689 -6.18 -3.30 -8.17
C GLY A 689 -5.07 -4.20 -8.74
N CYS A 690 -5.04 -4.39 -10.06
CA CYS A 690 -4.18 -5.32 -10.79
C CYS A 690 -3.21 -4.63 -11.77
N GLY A 691 -3.18 -3.30 -11.78
CA GLY A 691 -2.36 -2.48 -12.68
C GLY A 691 -3.09 -2.03 -13.95
N GLY A 692 -4.33 -2.48 -14.17
CA GLY A 692 -5.22 -1.97 -15.20
C GLY A 692 -6.09 -0.82 -14.71
N VAL A 693 -6.88 -0.26 -15.63
CA VAL A 693 -7.85 0.82 -15.36
C VAL A 693 -9.20 0.42 -15.93
N GLN A 694 -10.20 0.29 -15.06
CA GLN A 694 -11.60 0.06 -15.41
C GLN A 694 -12.36 1.39 -15.53
N GLN A 695 -13.34 1.45 -16.43
CA GLN A 695 -14.24 2.60 -16.54
C GLN A 695 -15.50 2.33 -15.71
N CYS A 696 -15.66 3.06 -14.63
CA CYS A 696 -16.79 2.95 -13.73
C CYS A 696 -17.84 4.00 -14.12
N GLY A 697 -18.94 3.64 -14.77
CA GLY A 697 -20.16 4.47 -14.87
C GLY A 697 -20.09 5.84 -15.56
N ASP A 698 -21.27 6.36 -15.91
CA ASP A 698 -21.50 7.75 -16.33
C ASP A 698 -22.40 8.46 -15.31
N CYS A 699 -22.20 9.76 -15.09
CA CYS A 699 -23.01 10.52 -14.14
C CYS A 699 -24.38 10.93 -14.70
N PRO A 700 -25.42 11.02 -13.85
CA PRO A 700 -26.72 11.55 -14.24
C PRO A 700 -26.65 12.98 -14.84
N PRO A 701 -27.56 13.35 -15.76
CA PRO A 701 -27.57 14.68 -16.36
C PRO A 701 -27.61 15.82 -15.31
N GLY A 702 -26.68 16.76 -15.43
CA GLY A 702 -26.49 17.85 -14.46
C GLY A 702 -25.48 17.57 -13.34
N GLN A 703 -24.87 16.38 -13.33
CA GLN A 703 -23.74 16.03 -12.46
C GLN A 703 -22.47 15.78 -13.28
N THR A 704 -21.32 15.95 -12.63
CA THR A 704 -19.98 15.66 -13.17
C THR A 704 -19.25 14.72 -12.24
N CYS A 705 -18.40 13.86 -12.78
CA CYS A 705 -17.57 13.01 -11.93
C CYS A 705 -16.54 13.85 -11.15
N GLY A 706 -16.41 13.61 -9.85
CA GLY A 706 -15.64 14.47 -8.94
C GLY A 706 -16.38 15.76 -8.52
N GLY A 707 -17.62 15.96 -8.97
CA GLY A 707 -18.43 17.12 -8.63
C GLY A 707 -18.85 17.11 -7.16
N GLY A 708 -18.98 18.30 -6.54
CA GLY A 708 -19.26 18.40 -5.10
C GLY A 708 -18.06 18.09 -4.18
N GLY A 709 -16.87 17.85 -4.74
CA GLY A 709 -15.61 17.77 -3.98
C GLY A 709 -15.20 16.38 -3.49
N GLN A 710 -15.91 15.31 -3.89
CA GLN A 710 -15.53 13.93 -3.62
C GLN A 710 -15.03 13.26 -4.91
N PRO A 711 -13.75 12.82 -4.98
CA PRO A 711 -13.19 12.17 -6.16
C PRO A 711 -13.98 10.90 -6.56
N SER A 712 -14.15 10.69 -7.86
CA SER A 712 -14.76 9.48 -8.44
C SER A 712 -16.21 9.17 -7.95
N VAL A 713 -16.88 10.18 -7.39
CA VAL A 713 -18.30 10.22 -7.02
C VAL A 713 -19.03 11.21 -7.93
N CYS A 714 -20.30 10.94 -8.25
CA CYS A 714 -21.10 11.87 -9.05
C CYS A 714 -21.69 12.99 -8.17
N GLY A 715 -21.49 14.24 -8.58
CA GLY A 715 -22.09 15.39 -7.91
C GLY A 715 -22.24 16.59 -8.84
N SER A 716 -23.11 17.53 -8.46
CA SER A 716 -23.33 18.77 -9.22
C SER A 716 -22.34 19.86 -8.79
N GLN A 717 -21.61 20.42 -9.75
CA GLN A 717 -20.75 21.57 -9.49
C GLN A 717 -21.56 22.86 -9.45
N GLN A 718 -21.85 23.37 -8.25
CA GLN A 718 -22.02 24.82 -8.08
C GLN A 718 -20.63 25.48 -8.04
N CYS A 719 -19.98 25.57 -9.20
CA CYS A 719 -18.89 26.53 -9.36
C CYS A 719 -19.49 27.93 -9.18
N LYS A 720 -19.16 28.59 -8.05
CA LYS A 720 -19.69 29.92 -7.70
C LYS A 720 -18.85 30.98 -8.42
N PRO A 721 -19.41 31.73 -9.39
CA PRO A 721 -18.64 32.71 -10.16
C PRO A 721 -18.04 33.78 -9.25
N ILE A 722 -16.72 33.99 -9.35
CA ILE A 722 -16.01 35.00 -8.57
C ILE A 722 -16.24 36.37 -9.21
N THR A 723 -16.95 37.26 -8.51
CA THR A 723 -17.31 38.59 -9.02
C THR A 723 -16.10 39.53 -9.11
N CYS A 724 -16.19 40.56 -9.95
CA CYS A 724 -15.19 41.63 -10.08
C CYS A 724 -14.69 42.19 -8.73
N ALA A 725 -15.61 42.43 -7.79
CA ALA A 725 -15.28 42.92 -6.45
C ALA A 725 -14.47 41.90 -5.63
N ALA A 726 -14.76 40.61 -5.74
CA ALA A 726 -13.99 39.55 -5.09
C ALA A 726 -12.61 39.31 -5.75
N GLN A 727 -12.41 39.77 -6.99
CA GLN A 727 -11.11 39.75 -7.69
C GLN A 727 -10.29 41.03 -7.52
N ASN A 728 -10.84 42.08 -6.89
CA ASN A 728 -10.30 43.45 -6.87
C ASN A 728 -10.09 44.07 -8.27
N ILE A 729 -10.99 43.77 -9.21
CA ILE A 729 -10.97 44.32 -10.57
C ILE A 729 -12.09 45.38 -10.67
N GLU A 730 -11.69 46.64 -10.85
CA GLU A 730 -12.59 47.81 -10.83
C GLU A 730 -13.22 48.06 -12.20
N CYS A 731 -12.43 48.04 -13.27
CA CYS A 731 -12.88 48.25 -14.65
C CYS A 731 -12.24 47.27 -15.65
N GLY A 732 -12.97 46.91 -16.71
CA GLY A 732 -12.51 46.02 -17.79
C GLY A 732 -12.91 44.54 -17.68
N PRO A 733 -12.60 43.70 -18.69
CA PRO A 733 -12.99 42.28 -18.71
C PRO A 733 -12.14 41.42 -17.77
N ALA A 734 -12.78 40.46 -17.08
CA ALA A 734 -12.15 39.45 -16.23
C ALA A 734 -12.76 38.06 -16.45
N GLY A 735 -12.13 37.00 -15.95
CA GLY A 735 -12.67 35.62 -15.98
C GLY A 735 -13.29 35.24 -14.64
N ASP A 736 -14.42 34.55 -14.62
CA ASP A 736 -15.20 34.28 -13.40
C ASP A 736 -14.71 33.09 -12.53
N GLY A 737 -13.65 32.41 -12.96
CA GLY A 737 -13.15 31.17 -12.33
C GLY A 737 -13.92 29.90 -12.71
N CYS A 738 -15.05 30.02 -13.42
CA CYS A 738 -15.91 28.93 -13.87
C CYS A 738 -15.93 28.77 -15.41
N GLY A 739 -15.16 29.60 -16.13
CA GLY A 739 -14.97 29.53 -17.59
C GLY A 739 -15.65 30.66 -18.38
N ASN A 740 -16.37 31.57 -17.71
CA ASN A 740 -17.05 32.69 -18.37
C ASN A 740 -16.25 33.99 -18.24
N GLN A 741 -16.50 34.93 -19.16
CA GLN A 741 -15.98 36.30 -19.05
C GLN A 741 -17.02 37.23 -18.42
N ILE A 742 -16.61 37.99 -17.41
CA ILE A 742 -17.39 39.04 -16.75
C ILE A 742 -16.83 40.42 -17.12
N GLN A 743 -17.68 41.44 -17.09
CA GLN A 743 -17.31 42.82 -17.40
C GLN A 743 -17.35 43.65 -16.12
N CYS A 744 -16.18 44.07 -15.64
CA CYS A 744 -16.03 45.02 -14.56
C CYS A 744 -16.18 46.45 -15.12
N GLY A 745 -16.46 47.44 -14.26
CA GLY A 745 -17.11 48.70 -14.62
C GLY A 745 -16.39 49.64 -15.59
N ALA A 746 -16.90 50.87 -15.71
CA ALA A 746 -16.25 51.95 -16.45
C ALA A 746 -15.51 52.88 -15.47
N CYS A 747 -14.22 53.13 -15.73
CA CYS A 747 -13.40 53.99 -14.89
C CYS A 747 -13.86 55.48 -15.00
N PRO A 748 -13.72 56.31 -13.94
CA PRO A 748 -14.11 57.73 -13.95
C PRO A 748 -13.50 58.58 -15.08
N ALA A 749 -14.18 59.67 -15.45
CA ALA A 749 -13.76 60.57 -16.52
C ALA A 749 -12.36 61.17 -16.27
N GLY A 750 -11.40 60.84 -17.14
CA GLY A 750 -9.99 61.20 -17.02
C GLY A 750 -9.06 60.02 -16.66
N GLN A 751 -9.61 58.88 -16.24
CA GLN A 751 -8.88 57.66 -15.90
C GLN A 751 -8.98 56.60 -17.01
N THR A 752 -8.02 55.67 -17.01
CA THR A 752 -8.03 54.47 -17.88
C THR A 752 -7.86 53.20 -17.04
N CYS A 753 -8.43 52.09 -17.53
CA CYS A 753 -8.25 50.76 -16.95
C CYS A 753 -6.80 50.32 -17.17
N GLY A 754 -6.12 49.87 -16.11
CA GLY A 754 -4.67 49.62 -16.12
C GLY A 754 -3.82 50.87 -15.87
N GLY A 755 -4.44 52.05 -15.73
CA GLY A 755 -3.74 53.30 -15.50
C GLY A 755 -2.90 53.25 -14.22
N GLY A 756 -1.61 53.54 -14.32
CA GLY A 756 -0.66 53.42 -13.19
C GLY A 756 0.04 52.06 -13.06
N GLY A 757 -0.25 51.08 -13.93
CA GLY A 757 0.52 49.85 -14.04
C GLY A 757 -0.04 48.62 -13.31
N GLN A 758 -1.27 48.69 -12.77
CA GLN A 758 -1.99 47.54 -12.26
C GLN A 758 -3.20 47.22 -13.16
N PRO A 759 -3.21 46.09 -13.90
CA PRO A 759 -4.34 45.68 -14.72
C PRO A 759 -5.65 45.62 -13.92
N GLY A 760 -6.76 46.08 -14.52
CA GLY A 760 -8.09 46.06 -13.89
C GLY A 760 -8.41 47.24 -12.97
N VAL A 761 -7.44 48.10 -12.64
CA VAL A 761 -7.59 49.24 -11.71
C VAL A 761 -7.70 50.57 -12.48
N CYS A 762 -8.40 51.56 -11.92
CA CYS A 762 -8.56 52.89 -12.52
C CYS A 762 -7.34 53.78 -12.24
N GLY A 763 -6.77 54.47 -13.25
CA GLY A 763 -5.69 55.43 -12.98
C GLY A 763 -5.41 56.51 -14.02
N ASN A 764 -4.61 57.50 -13.60
CA ASN A 764 -4.49 58.84 -14.21
C ASN A 764 -3.28 59.06 -15.13
N LEU A 765 -2.32 58.13 -15.25
CA LEU A 765 -1.19 58.32 -16.17
C LEU A 765 -1.57 57.96 -17.61
N GLN A 766 -1.05 58.72 -18.58
CA GLN A 766 -1.14 58.40 -20.00
C GLN A 766 -0.42 57.07 -20.29
N CYS A 767 -1.19 55.99 -20.33
CA CYS A 767 -0.71 54.69 -20.76
C CYS A 767 -0.50 54.69 -22.28
N VAL A 768 0.69 54.25 -22.73
CA VAL A 768 1.03 54.16 -24.15
C VAL A 768 0.68 52.75 -24.65
N PRO A 769 -0.27 52.58 -25.58
CA PRO A 769 -0.71 51.26 -26.01
C PRO A 769 0.41 50.45 -26.67
N VAL A 770 0.69 49.25 -26.14
CA VAL A 770 1.64 48.30 -26.73
C VAL A 770 0.99 47.58 -27.92
N THR A 771 1.60 47.71 -29.09
CA THR A 771 1.07 47.15 -30.36
C THR A 771 1.31 45.64 -30.47
N CYS A 772 0.55 44.96 -31.34
CA CYS A 772 0.68 43.54 -31.66
C CYS A 772 2.15 43.10 -31.88
N ALA A 773 2.88 43.84 -32.71
CA ALA A 773 4.30 43.58 -33.00
C ALA A 773 5.24 43.80 -31.80
N GLN A 774 4.86 44.62 -30.81
CA GLN A 774 5.61 44.78 -29.56
C GLN A 774 5.27 43.70 -28.51
N GLN A 775 4.13 43.02 -28.66
CA GLN A 775 3.70 41.92 -27.80
C GLN A 775 4.09 40.53 -28.36
N GLY A 776 4.51 40.43 -29.62
CA GLY A 776 4.75 39.15 -30.29
C GLY A 776 3.47 38.42 -30.67
N ILE A 777 2.36 39.15 -30.85
CA ILE A 777 1.04 38.61 -31.19
C ILE A 777 0.76 38.96 -32.65
N GLU A 778 0.45 37.93 -33.45
CA GLU A 778 0.27 38.03 -34.90
C GLU A 778 -1.21 38.08 -35.29
N CYS A 779 -2.03 37.19 -34.71
CA CYS A 779 -3.47 37.14 -34.94
C CYS A 779 -4.30 37.09 -33.64
N GLY A 780 -5.55 37.58 -33.73
CA GLY A 780 -6.54 37.56 -32.64
C GLY A 780 -6.54 38.77 -31.69
N PRO A 781 -7.50 38.80 -30.74
CA PRO A 781 -7.67 39.92 -29.80
C PRO A 781 -6.63 39.90 -28.67
N ALA A 782 -5.91 41.01 -28.50
CA ALA A 782 -4.94 41.20 -27.43
C ALA A 782 -5.24 42.46 -26.60
N GLY A 783 -4.88 42.44 -25.32
CA GLY A 783 -4.95 43.63 -24.46
C GLY A 783 -3.81 44.61 -24.78
N ASN A 784 -4.11 45.88 -25.01
CA ASN A 784 -3.13 46.89 -25.42
C ASN A 784 -2.26 47.45 -24.27
N GLY A 785 -2.28 46.81 -23.09
CA GLY A 785 -1.66 47.30 -21.85
C GLY A 785 -2.41 48.43 -21.13
N CYS A 786 -3.40 49.04 -21.78
CA CYS A 786 -4.08 50.27 -21.35
C CYS A 786 -5.61 50.11 -21.29
N GLY A 787 -6.10 48.90 -21.01
CA GLY A 787 -7.53 48.60 -20.87
C GLY A 787 -8.34 48.55 -22.18
N GLY A 788 -7.70 48.76 -23.33
CA GLY A 788 -8.31 48.56 -24.64
C GLY A 788 -7.93 47.22 -25.27
N LEU A 789 -8.78 46.69 -26.13
CA LEU A 789 -8.43 45.58 -27.02
C LEU A 789 -7.86 46.12 -28.33
N ILE A 790 -6.78 45.51 -28.80
CA ILE A 790 -6.30 45.60 -30.18
C ILE A 790 -6.59 44.28 -30.89
N GLN A 791 -7.00 44.35 -32.15
CA GLN A 791 -7.08 43.18 -33.00
C GLN A 791 -5.75 43.04 -33.74
N CYS A 792 -5.01 41.99 -33.42
CA CYS A 792 -3.97 41.47 -34.27
C CYS A 792 -4.65 40.68 -35.40
N GLY A 793 -3.98 40.52 -36.55
CA GLY A 793 -4.63 40.27 -37.84
C GLY A 793 -5.38 38.94 -37.98
N ASP A 794 -5.89 38.65 -39.17
CA ASP A 794 -6.43 37.33 -39.48
C ASP A 794 -5.29 36.39 -39.93
N CYS A 795 -5.23 35.19 -39.37
CA CYS A 795 -4.21 34.19 -39.73
C CYS A 795 -4.46 33.65 -41.17
N PRO A 796 -3.44 33.18 -41.91
CA PRO A 796 -3.60 32.67 -43.28
C PRO A 796 -4.56 31.47 -43.42
N PRO A 797 -5.19 31.25 -44.60
CA PRO A 797 -6.10 30.13 -44.82
C PRO A 797 -5.42 28.76 -44.60
N GLY A 798 -5.86 28.05 -43.56
CA GLY A 798 -5.25 26.79 -43.09
C GLY A 798 -4.64 26.87 -41.69
N GLU A 799 -4.54 28.08 -41.14
CA GLU A 799 -3.99 28.36 -39.81
C GLU A 799 -5.06 28.94 -38.87
N THR A 800 -4.80 28.85 -37.57
CA THR A 800 -5.70 29.30 -36.50
C THR A 800 -4.92 30.08 -35.44
N CYS A 801 -5.55 31.08 -34.83
CA CYS A 801 -4.96 31.88 -33.76
C CYS A 801 -4.70 31.00 -32.53
N GLY A 802 -3.43 30.83 -32.14
CA GLY A 802 -3.04 29.90 -31.08
C GLY A 802 -2.76 28.47 -31.55
N GLY A 803 -2.88 28.20 -32.85
CA GLY A 803 -2.49 26.92 -33.45
C GLY A 803 -0.99 26.65 -33.25
N GLY A 804 -0.59 25.37 -33.24
CA GLY A 804 0.78 24.97 -32.90
C GLY A 804 1.15 25.11 -31.41
N GLY A 805 0.29 25.70 -30.57
CA GLY A 805 0.45 25.71 -29.11
C GLY A 805 1.05 26.98 -28.50
N GLN A 806 1.14 28.08 -29.27
CA GLN A 806 1.54 29.40 -28.75
C GLN A 806 0.39 30.41 -28.93
N PRO A 807 -0.27 30.87 -27.84
CA PRO A 807 -1.38 31.81 -27.92
C PRO A 807 -1.03 33.10 -28.67
N GLY A 808 -1.92 33.53 -29.58
CA GLY A 808 -1.77 34.78 -30.34
C GLY A 808 -0.89 34.71 -31.59
N ILE A 809 -0.28 33.55 -31.90
CA ILE A 809 0.55 33.32 -33.09
C ILE A 809 -0.24 32.53 -34.15
N CYS A 810 0.09 32.71 -35.43
CA CYS A 810 -0.50 31.95 -36.52
C CYS A 810 0.04 30.52 -36.52
N GLY A 811 -0.83 29.50 -36.56
CA GLY A 811 -0.35 28.12 -36.68
C GLY A 811 -1.39 27.14 -37.23
N SER A 812 -0.92 26.19 -38.03
CA SER A 812 -1.71 25.06 -38.54
C SER A 812 -1.67 23.85 -37.59
N GLN A 813 -2.68 22.98 -37.70
CA GLN A 813 -2.82 21.81 -36.82
C GLN A 813 -1.88 20.65 -37.21
N GLN A 814 -0.63 20.77 -36.80
CA GLN A 814 0.06 19.65 -36.17
C GLN A 814 0.46 20.03 -34.76
N CYS A 815 -0.46 19.86 -33.80
CA CYS A 815 -0.03 19.74 -32.41
C CYS A 815 0.92 18.54 -32.30
N LYS A 816 2.19 18.82 -32.00
CA LYS A 816 3.21 17.79 -31.79
C LYS A 816 2.90 17.09 -30.47
N LYS A 817 2.36 15.87 -30.55
CA LYS A 817 2.20 14.97 -29.40
C LYS A 817 3.49 14.97 -28.59
N LYS A 818 3.42 15.41 -27.34
CA LYS A 818 4.57 15.37 -26.43
C LYS A 818 4.79 13.91 -26.02
N SER A 819 5.98 13.37 -26.24
CA SER A 819 6.33 12.04 -25.73
C SER A 819 6.20 11.98 -24.21
N CYS A 820 6.06 10.77 -23.66
CA CYS A 820 5.98 10.54 -22.21
C CYS A 820 7.17 11.17 -21.45
N VAL A 821 8.37 11.11 -22.06
CA VAL A 821 9.58 11.79 -21.57
C VAL A 821 9.43 13.32 -21.56
N GLU A 822 8.86 13.92 -22.61
CA GLU A 822 8.55 15.37 -22.68
C GLU A 822 7.40 15.80 -21.74
N LEU A 823 6.64 14.83 -21.20
CA LEU A 823 5.58 15.05 -20.20
C LEU A 823 6.02 14.73 -18.77
N GLY A 824 7.21 14.17 -18.58
CA GLY A 824 7.70 13.68 -17.28
C GLY A 824 6.88 12.53 -16.72
N LYS A 825 6.36 11.65 -17.58
CA LYS A 825 5.50 10.51 -17.26
C LYS A 825 6.11 9.20 -17.76
N ASP A 826 5.93 8.13 -17.02
CA ASP A 826 6.49 6.80 -17.30
C ASP A 826 5.46 5.65 -17.11
N CYS A 827 4.18 5.99 -16.92
CA CYS A 827 3.10 4.99 -16.92
C CYS A 827 1.72 5.53 -17.29
N GLY A 828 0.88 4.63 -17.79
CA GLY A 828 -0.56 4.79 -17.94
C GLY A 828 -1.01 5.78 -19.01
N PRO A 829 -2.33 6.00 -19.13
CA PRO A 829 -2.88 6.96 -20.09
C PRO A 829 -2.55 8.40 -19.68
N VAL A 830 -1.94 9.15 -20.61
CA VAL A 830 -1.59 10.56 -20.45
C VAL A 830 -2.11 11.36 -21.63
N GLY A 831 -2.64 12.56 -21.37
CA GLY A 831 -2.99 13.51 -22.43
C GLY A 831 -1.74 13.96 -23.19
N ASP A 832 -1.71 13.75 -24.50
CA ASP A 832 -0.55 13.99 -25.37
C ASP A 832 -0.23 15.49 -25.64
N GLY A 833 -0.96 16.39 -24.98
CA GLY A 833 -0.94 17.84 -25.20
C GLY A 833 -1.86 18.32 -26.32
N CYS A 834 -2.51 17.41 -27.06
CA CYS A 834 -3.23 17.68 -28.31
C CYS A 834 -4.70 17.25 -28.28
N GLY A 835 -5.22 16.89 -27.11
CA GLY A 835 -6.57 16.32 -26.94
C GLY A 835 -6.66 14.81 -27.24
N GLY A 836 -5.53 14.17 -27.59
CA GLY A 836 -5.44 12.72 -27.62
C GLY A 836 -4.92 12.17 -26.28
N ILE A 837 -5.06 10.85 -26.11
CA ILE A 837 -4.45 10.09 -25.03
C ILE A 837 -3.40 9.17 -25.66
N GLN A 838 -2.25 9.04 -24.99
CA GLN A 838 -1.22 8.05 -25.28
C GLN A 838 -0.90 7.27 -24.01
N ASP A 839 -0.56 5.99 -24.14
CA ASP A 839 -0.08 5.20 -23.02
C ASP A 839 1.42 5.41 -22.83
N CYS A 840 1.84 5.63 -21.58
CA CYS A 840 3.23 5.81 -21.19
C CYS A 840 3.89 4.57 -20.59
N GLY A 841 3.16 3.45 -20.47
CA GLY A 841 3.69 2.15 -20.07
C GLY A 841 3.09 1.60 -18.79
N VAL A 842 3.60 0.45 -18.35
CA VAL A 842 3.22 -0.20 -17.08
C VAL A 842 4.37 -0.17 -16.10
N CYS A 843 4.07 0.06 -14.83
CA CYS A 843 5.08 0.08 -13.77
C CYS A 843 5.56 -1.34 -13.44
N VAL A 844 6.82 -1.46 -13.06
CA VAL A 844 7.38 -2.72 -12.56
C VAL A 844 6.88 -2.93 -11.11
N PRO A 845 6.17 -4.03 -10.80
CA PRO A 845 5.72 -4.31 -9.43
C PRO A 845 6.89 -4.30 -8.44
N PRO A 846 6.72 -3.78 -7.21
CA PRO A 846 5.47 -3.34 -6.57
C PRO A 846 5.07 -1.88 -6.83
N GLN A 847 5.68 -1.19 -7.80
CA GLN A 847 5.29 0.18 -8.13
C GLN A 847 3.92 0.18 -8.82
N THR A 848 3.05 1.11 -8.42
CA THR A 848 1.75 1.35 -9.07
C THR A 848 1.77 2.69 -9.80
N CYS A 849 0.96 2.80 -10.86
CA CYS A 849 0.92 4.03 -11.65
C CYS A 849 0.21 5.13 -10.86
N GLY A 850 0.95 6.18 -10.49
CA GLY A 850 0.50 7.21 -9.55
C GLY A 850 0.82 6.93 -8.07
N GLY A 851 1.39 5.76 -7.73
CA GLY A 851 1.59 5.31 -6.34
C GLY A 851 2.51 6.18 -5.49
N GLY A 852 3.40 6.97 -6.13
CA GLY A 852 4.21 8.01 -5.47
C GLY A 852 3.45 9.30 -5.15
N GLY A 853 2.14 9.38 -5.39
CA GLY A 853 1.34 10.59 -5.23
C GLY A 853 1.40 11.58 -6.40
N VAL A 854 2.04 11.21 -7.51
CA VAL A 854 2.12 11.99 -8.76
C VAL A 854 1.49 11.18 -9.88
N ALA A 855 0.32 11.59 -10.36
CA ALA A 855 -0.45 10.85 -11.38
C ALA A 855 0.38 10.58 -12.65
N SER A 856 0.22 9.38 -13.21
CA SER A 856 0.95 8.87 -14.39
C SER A 856 2.48 8.83 -14.23
N VAL A 857 2.96 8.72 -12.98
CA VAL A 857 4.37 8.42 -12.65
C VAL A 857 4.42 7.18 -11.74
N CYS A 858 5.34 6.26 -12.00
CA CYS A 858 5.52 5.06 -11.20
C CYS A 858 6.03 5.38 -9.80
N GLY A 859 5.42 4.77 -8.78
CA GLY A 859 5.92 4.81 -7.41
C GLY A 859 5.29 3.72 -6.55
N GLY A 860 6.01 3.30 -5.49
CA GLY A 860 5.49 2.37 -4.50
C GLY A 860 4.74 3.11 -3.39
N SER A 861 3.60 2.57 -2.96
CA SER A 861 2.83 3.09 -1.82
C SER A 861 3.48 2.71 -0.49
N GLY A 862 4.53 3.45 -0.11
CA GLY A 862 4.89 3.57 1.31
C GLY A 862 3.79 4.34 2.07
N PRO A 863 3.56 4.06 3.36
CA PRO A 863 2.60 4.83 4.16
C PRO A 863 3.01 6.31 4.24
N LYS A 864 1.99 7.19 4.31
CA LYS A 864 2.15 8.64 4.46
C LYS A 864 2.05 9.08 5.92
#